data_AF-A0A1M4Z990-F1
#
_entry.id   AF-A0A1M4Z990-F1
#
_cell.length_a   1.000
_cell.length_b   1.000
_cell.length_c   1.000
_cell.angle_alpha   90.00
_cell.angle_beta   90.00
_cell.angle_gamma   90.00
#
_symmetry.space_group_name_H-M   'P 1'
#
loop_
_entity.id
_entity.type
_entity.pdbx_description
1 polymer ?
#
loop_
_entity_poly.entity_id
_entity_poly.type
_entity_poly.pdbx_seq_one_letter_code
_entity_poly.pdbx_strand_id
1 'polypeptide(L)'
;MTRAIRDAIDHTALGWVKPEIDEALRQARIDLETFAEAPGETAPLQTIVDHLHQVQGTLRILELQTPAMVAGELEQLAVALHDGKVSASDDVLALLMRGMVQLPDYLERLQGGHRDIPIVLLPLINELREARGESPLGQDALPAMLEPPTEEELEHARSSLAGRNRALFDTVASALKEDLLKVKDALDLFLRGARDNLQELLVQAEALGRIGDTLAMLGLDSARTVIQEQRQIVHEIATGIRPFDEGELLGVAEALLYIDHSLDDQVARLGVAANVGDDPASQEARNVMEALTRAAIGNFAQVRQAFVAFVETNWDHVQLEPVPRLLTEVAGALRILERPEPAGYLDALREFTAQELIHQRQVPTGQALDTLADALAGMEYYLESLHDPLGQRQDLLGKTRASLEALGYWPIPERAAPAADKGAPAMPASPEEQAQAGVTTVDAADAAGAAGESSAVEPAHEVEDQGVAAAPDEVEVKVAMPEQPVNAGFESAGDEIDDEIREIFLEEFQEEIGNLDALLPAWRSAPADLEALRPIRRVFHTLKGSGRLVGAKVLGEFAWHVENMLNRVLDGSRPASPAVVAFVSQAHALLPQLHAALRGDAALRVDIPALEAVADRLAAGEDVLVESAPTASLQEEAAVVEAAAPASAPAADTVAVQIDAVLLEILVNEVGAHLATVEAWLARAQAGDATVDSGLLRALHTLNGAFAMSEVPSVTAVTSPAEGYVKRLLAAHKPADGDGVAALAEVVAAVRAATAALQATPDQVPVFTALAARLAALRDQLPEATLRFEDAYAPVQPQEEHADETARREAERREAERLEAERLEAERLEAERLEAERLEAERL
;
A
#
# COMPACT_ATOMS: atom_id res chain seq x y z
N MET A 1 9.63 -40.32 -17.74
CA MET A 1 9.89 -38.86 -17.77
C MET A 1 9.59 -38.37 -16.37
N THR A 2 10.61 -37.94 -15.63
CA THR A 2 10.54 -37.61 -14.19
C THR A 2 9.75 -36.33 -13.96
N ARG A 3 9.02 -36.22 -12.83
CA ARG A 3 8.20 -35.06 -12.39
C ARG A 3 8.84 -33.70 -12.68
N ALA A 4 10.11 -33.54 -12.29
CA ALA A 4 10.88 -32.33 -12.53
C ALA A 4 11.08 -31.94 -14.00
N ILE A 5 11.03 -32.89 -14.93
CA ILE A 5 11.20 -32.62 -16.37
C ILE A 5 9.87 -32.17 -16.99
N ARG A 6 8.72 -32.66 -16.51
CA ARG A 6 7.41 -32.19 -16.97
C ARG A 6 7.13 -30.78 -16.44
N ASP A 7 7.27 -30.60 -15.13
CA ASP A 7 7.08 -29.30 -14.47
C ASP A 7 8.05 -28.24 -15.06
N ALA A 8 9.32 -28.58 -15.29
CA ALA A 8 10.26 -27.65 -15.95
C ALA A 8 9.91 -27.33 -17.41
N ILE A 9 9.37 -28.28 -18.18
CA ILE A 9 8.92 -28.03 -19.56
C ILE A 9 7.68 -27.13 -19.56
N ASP A 10 6.75 -27.33 -18.62
CA ASP A 10 5.51 -26.55 -18.50
C ASP A 10 5.80 -25.12 -18.04
N HIS A 11 6.75 -24.91 -17.11
CA HIS A 11 7.20 -23.56 -16.69
C HIS A 11 7.92 -22.82 -17.82
N THR A 12 8.78 -23.51 -18.58
CA THR A 12 9.50 -22.88 -19.70
C THR A 12 8.54 -22.55 -20.84
N ALA A 13 7.58 -23.44 -21.15
CA ALA A 13 6.59 -23.19 -22.19
C ALA A 13 5.61 -22.06 -21.81
N LEU A 14 5.18 -21.99 -20.54
CA LEU A 14 4.35 -20.90 -20.05
C LEU A 14 5.09 -19.55 -20.16
N GLY A 15 6.37 -19.48 -19.79
CA GLY A 15 7.16 -18.25 -19.89
C GLY A 15 7.30 -17.70 -21.31
N TRP A 16 7.23 -18.54 -22.34
CA TRP A 16 7.30 -18.11 -23.74
C TRP A 16 5.99 -17.54 -24.27
N VAL A 17 4.87 -18.07 -23.79
CA VAL A 17 3.54 -17.77 -24.31
C VAL A 17 2.78 -16.78 -23.41
N LYS A 18 3.21 -16.62 -22.15
CA LYS A 18 2.59 -15.68 -21.21
C LYS A 18 2.55 -14.23 -21.71
N PRO A 19 3.61 -13.66 -22.30
CA PRO A 19 3.53 -12.29 -22.82
C PRO A 19 2.43 -12.09 -23.87
N GLU A 20 2.17 -13.12 -24.70
CA GLU A 20 1.08 -13.08 -25.69
C GLU A 20 -0.31 -13.20 -25.03
N ILE A 21 -0.43 -14.01 -23.97
CA ILE A 21 -1.66 -14.14 -23.18
C ILE A 21 -1.95 -12.82 -22.45
N ASP A 22 -0.94 -12.23 -21.82
CA ASP A 22 -1.06 -10.96 -21.09
C ASP A 22 -1.48 -9.83 -22.02
N GLU A 23 -0.89 -9.77 -23.22
CA GLU A 23 -1.23 -8.79 -24.25
C GLU A 23 -2.67 -8.96 -24.76
N ALA A 24 -3.11 -10.20 -25.03
CA ALA A 24 -4.48 -10.48 -25.44
C ALA A 24 -5.50 -10.09 -24.34
N LEU A 25 -5.19 -10.37 -23.07
CA LEU A 25 -6.03 -9.97 -21.94
C LEU A 25 -6.01 -8.46 -21.72
N ARG A 26 -4.87 -7.80 -21.94
CA ARG A 26 -4.75 -6.33 -21.89
C ARG A 26 -5.63 -5.69 -22.96
N GLN A 27 -5.59 -6.19 -24.20
CA GLN A 27 -6.43 -5.67 -25.27
C GLN A 27 -7.91 -5.89 -25.00
N ALA A 28 -8.29 -7.07 -24.49
CA ALA A 28 -9.67 -7.35 -24.10
C ALA A 28 -10.19 -6.41 -22.99
N ARG A 29 -9.34 -6.00 -22.03
CA ARG A 29 -9.73 -5.01 -21.01
C ARG A 29 -9.99 -3.63 -21.62
N ILE A 30 -9.12 -3.17 -22.53
CA ILE A 30 -9.31 -1.88 -23.22
C ILE A 30 -10.59 -1.89 -24.07
N ASP A 31 -10.87 -3.00 -24.74
CA ASP A 31 -12.09 -3.15 -25.52
C ASP A 31 -13.33 -3.18 -24.60
N LEU A 32 -13.20 -3.69 -23.37
CA LEU A 32 -14.28 -3.71 -22.38
C LEU A 32 -14.55 -2.31 -21.80
N GLU A 33 -13.51 -1.52 -21.55
CA GLU A 33 -13.61 -0.09 -21.22
C GLU A 33 -14.34 0.67 -22.34
N THR A 34 -13.93 0.44 -23.58
CA THR A 34 -14.58 1.05 -24.77
C THR A 34 -16.06 0.67 -24.86
N PHE A 35 -16.41 -0.59 -24.58
CA PHE A 35 -17.79 -1.04 -24.55
C PHE A 35 -18.59 -0.41 -23.40
N ALA A 36 -17.98 -0.25 -22.22
CA ALA A 36 -18.62 0.36 -21.06
C ALA A 36 -18.99 1.84 -21.31
N GLU A 37 -18.16 2.59 -22.04
CA GLU A 37 -18.45 3.97 -22.46
C GLU A 37 -19.62 4.06 -23.45
N ALA A 38 -19.79 3.04 -24.30
CA ALA A 38 -20.84 2.99 -25.32
C ALA A 38 -21.49 1.60 -25.45
N PRO A 39 -22.37 1.19 -24.51
CA PRO A 39 -22.94 -0.17 -24.48
C PRO A 39 -23.82 -0.54 -25.68
N GLY A 40 -24.16 0.43 -26.53
CA GLY A 40 -24.90 0.21 -27.78
C GLY A 40 -24.03 -0.30 -28.94
N GLU A 41 -22.70 -0.20 -28.84
CA GLU A 41 -21.77 -0.66 -29.87
C GLU A 41 -21.21 -2.03 -29.51
N THR A 42 -21.65 -3.09 -30.20
CA THR A 42 -21.26 -4.47 -29.87
C THR A 42 -19.95 -4.95 -30.51
N ALA A 43 -19.29 -4.10 -31.32
CA ALA A 43 -18.03 -4.43 -31.98
C ALA A 43 -16.89 -4.77 -31.00
N PRO A 44 -16.68 -4.02 -29.90
CA PRO A 44 -15.64 -4.36 -28.92
C PRO A 44 -15.89 -5.70 -28.23
N LEU A 45 -17.17 -6.07 -27.98
CA LEU A 45 -17.51 -7.39 -27.42
C LEU A 45 -17.07 -8.55 -28.30
N GLN A 46 -17.15 -8.42 -29.63
CA GLN A 46 -16.66 -9.45 -30.53
C GLN A 46 -15.13 -9.61 -30.41
N THR A 47 -14.42 -8.49 -30.31
CA THR A 47 -12.97 -8.49 -30.15
C THR A 47 -12.55 -9.10 -28.81
N ILE A 48 -13.28 -8.83 -27.73
CA ILE A 48 -13.10 -9.49 -26.43
C ILE A 48 -13.27 -11.01 -26.54
N VAL A 49 -14.33 -11.47 -27.20
CA VAL A 49 -14.58 -12.91 -27.43
C VAL A 49 -13.41 -13.55 -28.18
N ASP A 50 -12.90 -12.91 -29.23
CA ASP A 50 -11.80 -13.44 -30.03
C ASP A 50 -10.50 -13.57 -29.20
N HIS A 51 -10.15 -12.54 -28.41
CA HIS A 51 -8.98 -12.58 -27.51
C HIS A 51 -9.13 -13.65 -26.42
N LEU A 52 -10.29 -13.75 -25.77
CA LEU A 52 -10.53 -14.75 -24.73
C LEU A 52 -10.52 -16.18 -25.28
N HIS A 53 -11.03 -16.38 -26.50
CA HIS A 53 -10.96 -17.66 -27.20
C HIS A 53 -9.52 -18.06 -27.50
N GLN A 54 -8.68 -17.13 -27.95
CA GLN A 54 -7.26 -17.35 -28.17
C GLN A 54 -6.56 -17.74 -26.86
N VAL A 55 -6.77 -16.99 -25.79
CA VAL A 55 -6.22 -17.28 -24.45
C VAL A 55 -6.62 -18.67 -23.98
N GLN A 56 -7.91 -19.02 -24.11
CA GLN A 56 -8.41 -20.34 -23.76
C GLN A 56 -7.71 -21.45 -24.58
N GLY A 57 -7.60 -21.29 -25.89
CA GLY A 57 -6.96 -22.25 -26.78
C GLY A 57 -5.50 -22.49 -26.41
N THR A 58 -4.77 -21.41 -26.14
CA THR A 58 -3.39 -21.44 -25.71
C THR A 58 -3.21 -22.17 -24.38
N LEU A 59 -4.03 -21.84 -23.37
CA LEU A 59 -3.96 -22.50 -22.05
C LEU A 59 -4.29 -24.00 -22.13
N ARG A 60 -5.19 -24.41 -23.03
CA ARG A 60 -5.45 -25.83 -23.31
C ARG A 60 -4.26 -26.55 -23.93
N ILE A 61 -3.53 -25.90 -24.83
CA ILE A 61 -2.32 -26.46 -25.46
C ILE A 61 -1.24 -26.70 -24.41
N LEU A 62 -1.13 -25.81 -23.42
CA LEU A 62 -0.20 -25.92 -22.28
C LEU A 62 -0.69 -26.89 -21.18
N GLU A 63 -1.79 -27.61 -21.40
CA GLU A 63 -2.43 -28.52 -20.43
C GLU A 63 -2.83 -27.83 -19.09
N LEU A 64 -2.93 -26.50 -19.07
CA LEU A 64 -3.38 -25.71 -17.92
C LEU A 64 -4.91 -25.66 -17.85
N GLN A 65 -5.50 -26.76 -17.38
CA GLN A 65 -6.95 -26.97 -17.45
C GLN A 65 -7.77 -25.93 -16.68
N THR A 66 -7.42 -25.62 -15.43
CA THR A 66 -8.22 -24.68 -14.61
C THR A 66 -8.12 -23.24 -15.10
N PRO A 67 -6.94 -22.70 -15.46
CA PRO A 67 -6.85 -21.41 -16.15
C PRO A 67 -7.66 -21.37 -17.45
N ALA A 68 -7.65 -22.45 -18.24
CA ALA A 68 -8.47 -22.55 -19.44
C ALA A 68 -9.98 -22.58 -19.14
N MET A 69 -10.41 -23.10 -17.98
CA MET A 69 -11.79 -23.00 -17.53
C MET A 69 -12.16 -21.54 -17.26
N VAL A 70 -11.34 -20.77 -16.53
CA VAL A 70 -11.59 -19.34 -16.29
C VAL A 70 -11.71 -18.57 -17.61
N ALA A 71 -10.74 -18.72 -18.53
CA ALA A 71 -10.79 -18.08 -19.84
C ALA A 71 -12.05 -18.45 -20.63
N GLY A 72 -12.50 -19.71 -20.54
CA GLY A 72 -13.73 -20.17 -21.18
C GLY A 72 -15.01 -19.62 -20.56
N GLU A 73 -15.03 -19.42 -19.25
CA GLU A 73 -16.18 -18.85 -18.55
C GLU A 73 -16.27 -17.34 -18.81
N LEU A 74 -15.12 -16.64 -18.91
CA LEU A 74 -15.04 -15.26 -19.37
C LEU A 74 -15.53 -15.13 -20.82
N GLU A 75 -15.06 -15.99 -21.72
CA GLU A 75 -15.48 -16.01 -23.12
C GLU A 75 -17.00 -16.20 -23.23
N GLN A 76 -17.57 -17.17 -22.51
CA GLN A 76 -19.01 -17.41 -22.53
C GLN A 76 -19.83 -16.24 -21.98
N LEU A 77 -19.32 -15.51 -20.99
CA LEU A 77 -19.98 -14.32 -20.46
C LEU A 77 -19.94 -13.17 -21.48
N ALA A 78 -18.79 -12.97 -22.14
CA ALA A 78 -18.68 -12.00 -23.24
C ALA A 78 -19.60 -12.35 -24.43
N VAL A 79 -19.71 -13.63 -24.80
CA VAL A 79 -20.67 -14.10 -25.82
C VAL A 79 -22.11 -13.85 -25.39
N ALA A 80 -22.45 -14.12 -24.13
CA ALA A 80 -23.81 -13.90 -23.62
C ALA A 80 -24.20 -12.41 -23.60
N LEU A 81 -23.24 -11.52 -23.31
CA LEU A 81 -23.41 -10.07 -23.46
C LEU A 81 -23.58 -9.67 -24.93
N HIS A 82 -22.73 -10.18 -25.82
CA HIS A 82 -22.78 -9.88 -27.25
C HIS A 82 -24.12 -10.30 -27.88
N ASP A 83 -24.63 -11.47 -27.50
CA ASP A 83 -25.92 -12.01 -27.94
C ASP A 83 -27.13 -11.33 -27.27
N GLY A 84 -26.92 -10.45 -26.29
CA GLY A 84 -27.98 -9.81 -25.49
C GLY A 84 -28.75 -10.77 -24.58
N LYS A 85 -28.15 -11.92 -24.22
CA LYS A 85 -28.73 -12.89 -23.26
C LYS A 85 -28.52 -12.45 -21.82
N VAL A 86 -27.45 -11.71 -21.55
CA VAL A 86 -27.14 -11.08 -20.26
C VAL A 86 -27.12 -9.58 -20.49
N SER A 87 -27.69 -8.81 -19.55
CA SER A 87 -27.62 -7.35 -19.58
C SER A 87 -26.21 -6.88 -19.24
N ALA A 88 -25.71 -5.87 -19.95
CA ALA A 88 -24.49 -5.16 -19.60
C ALA A 88 -24.70 -4.27 -18.36
N SER A 89 -24.93 -4.89 -17.20
CA SER A 89 -24.92 -4.21 -15.91
C SER A 89 -23.48 -4.02 -15.45
N ASP A 90 -23.27 -3.00 -14.62
CA ASP A 90 -21.95 -2.68 -14.07
C ASP A 90 -21.33 -3.89 -13.33
N ASP A 91 -22.14 -4.66 -12.59
CA ASP A 91 -21.73 -5.90 -11.94
C ASP A 91 -21.12 -6.93 -12.90
N VAL A 92 -21.71 -7.08 -14.09
CA VAL A 92 -21.27 -8.07 -15.09
C VAL A 92 -19.99 -7.62 -15.77
N LEU A 93 -19.86 -6.32 -16.05
CA LEU A 93 -18.63 -5.74 -16.62
C LEU A 93 -17.48 -5.78 -15.61
N ALA A 94 -17.74 -5.46 -14.35
CA ALA A 94 -16.77 -5.57 -13.26
C ALA A 94 -16.29 -7.01 -13.07
N LEU A 95 -17.20 -7.99 -13.15
CA LEU A 95 -16.87 -9.41 -13.07
C LEU A 95 -15.97 -9.87 -14.24
N LEU A 96 -16.25 -9.42 -15.47
CA LEU A 96 -15.38 -9.66 -16.63
C LEU A 96 -13.98 -9.05 -16.44
N MET A 97 -13.91 -7.80 -15.99
CA MET A 97 -12.64 -7.12 -15.69
C MET A 97 -11.86 -7.88 -14.63
N ARG A 98 -12.50 -8.24 -13.51
CA ARG A 98 -11.88 -9.00 -12.41
C ARG A 98 -11.27 -10.29 -12.91
N GLY A 99 -11.98 -11.09 -13.71
CA GLY A 99 -11.42 -12.33 -14.22
C GLY A 99 -10.28 -12.14 -15.22
N MET A 100 -10.30 -11.07 -16.03
CA MET A 100 -9.20 -10.70 -16.93
C MET A 100 -7.96 -10.17 -16.21
N VAL A 101 -8.09 -9.72 -14.96
CA VAL A 101 -6.97 -9.30 -14.09
C VAL A 101 -6.45 -10.48 -13.25
N GLN A 102 -7.34 -11.32 -12.72
CA GLN A 102 -6.96 -12.42 -11.84
C GLN A 102 -6.28 -13.58 -12.59
N LEU A 103 -6.61 -13.81 -13.87
CA LEU A 103 -6.02 -14.88 -14.67
C LEU A 103 -4.50 -14.69 -14.90
N PRO A 104 -3.99 -13.52 -15.33
CA PRO A 104 -2.56 -13.25 -15.42
C PRO A 104 -1.80 -13.47 -14.10
N ASP A 105 -2.34 -13.04 -12.97
CA ASP A 105 -1.72 -13.21 -11.66
C ASP A 105 -1.54 -14.68 -11.29
N TYR A 106 -2.55 -15.51 -11.62
CA TYR A 106 -2.47 -16.94 -11.43
C TYR A 106 -1.37 -17.57 -12.30
N LEU A 107 -1.28 -17.16 -13.57
CA LEU A 107 -0.26 -17.66 -14.49
C LEU A 107 1.15 -17.22 -14.08
N GLU A 108 1.31 -16.01 -13.59
CA GLU A 108 2.59 -15.49 -13.06
C GLU A 108 3.03 -16.28 -11.83
N ARG A 109 2.09 -16.64 -10.94
CA ARG A 109 2.37 -17.56 -9.82
C ARG A 109 2.84 -18.92 -10.32
N LEU A 110 2.19 -19.49 -11.33
CA LEU A 110 2.67 -20.75 -11.94
C LEU A 110 4.05 -20.59 -12.56
N GLN A 111 4.33 -19.49 -13.26
CA GLN A 111 5.64 -19.22 -13.86
C GLN A 111 6.74 -19.07 -12.81
N GLY A 112 6.42 -18.47 -11.66
CA GLY A 112 7.32 -18.36 -10.49
C GLY A 112 7.65 -19.69 -9.80
N GLY A 113 7.20 -20.84 -10.34
CA GLY A 113 7.47 -22.17 -9.82
C GLY A 113 6.55 -22.60 -8.68
N HIS A 114 5.51 -21.82 -8.38
CA HIS A 114 4.54 -22.20 -7.36
C HIS A 114 3.62 -23.32 -7.86
N ARG A 115 3.20 -24.17 -6.92
CA ARG A 115 2.32 -25.31 -7.17
C ARG A 115 0.96 -24.87 -7.74
N ASP A 116 0.46 -25.56 -8.77
CA ASP A 116 -0.90 -25.36 -9.30
C ASP A 116 -1.96 -25.76 -8.25
N ILE A 117 -2.82 -24.81 -7.86
CA ILE A 117 -3.88 -24.98 -6.85
C ILE A 117 -5.23 -24.53 -7.44
N PRO A 118 -5.89 -25.41 -8.23
CA PRO A 118 -7.13 -25.11 -8.95
C PRO A 118 -8.28 -24.54 -8.10
N ILE A 119 -8.39 -24.99 -6.85
CA ILE A 119 -9.52 -24.64 -5.97
C ILE A 119 -9.62 -23.13 -5.68
N VAL A 120 -8.53 -22.39 -5.83
CA VAL A 120 -8.49 -20.93 -5.62
C VAL A 120 -9.25 -20.17 -6.71
N LEU A 121 -9.38 -20.74 -7.92
CA LEU A 121 -10.10 -20.14 -9.05
C LEU A 121 -11.59 -20.52 -9.09
N LEU A 122 -12.01 -21.50 -8.29
CA LEU A 122 -13.39 -21.99 -8.29
C LEU A 122 -14.45 -20.92 -7.96
N PRO A 123 -14.23 -20.00 -6.99
CA PRO A 123 -15.18 -18.92 -6.73
C PRO A 123 -15.43 -18.05 -7.97
N LEU A 124 -14.36 -17.58 -8.63
CA LEU A 124 -14.45 -16.77 -9.85
C LEU A 124 -15.19 -17.53 -10.98
N ILE A 125 -14.87 -18.82 -11.17
CA ILE A 125 -15.57 -19.67 -12.15
C ILE A 125 -17.07 -19.72 -11.86
N ASN A 126 -17.46 -19.86 -10.59
CA ASN A 126 -18.86 -19.96 -10.21
C ASN A 126 -19.60 -18.62 -10.33
N GLU A 127 -18.97 -17.50 -9.96
CA GLU A 127 -19.53 -16.16 -10.17
C GLU A 127 -19.79 -15.91 -11.68
N LEU A 128 -18.83 -16.24 -12.55
CA LEU A 128 -18.97 -16.11 -14.01
C LEU A 128 -20.12 -16.96 -14.58
N ARG A 129 -20.36 -18.13 -13.99
CA ARG A 129 -21.48 -19.02 -14.36
C ARG A 129 -22.80 -18.48 -13.87
N GLU A 130 -22.87 -18.04 -12.62
CA GLU A 130 -24.05 -17.47 -12.00
C GLU A 130 -24.53 -16.21 -12.73
N ALA A 131 -23.61 -15.35 -13.17
CA ALA A 131 -23.93 -14.17 -13.99
C ALA A 131 -24.64 -14.53 -15.32
N ARG A 132 -24.48 -15.77 -15.80
CA ARG A 132 -25.18 -16.30 -16.99
C ARG A 132 -26.40 -17.16 -16.65
N GLY A 133 -26.73 -17.31 -15.36
CA GLY A 133 -27.79 -18.19 -14.87
C GLY A 133 -27.44 -19.68 -14.89
N GLU A 134 -26.16 -20.03 -14.96
CA GLU A 134 -25.68 -21.41 -14.94
C GLU A 134 -25.46 -21.92 -13.51
N SER A 135 -25.60 -23.23 -13.31
CA SER A 135 -25.37 -23.84 -11.99
C SER A 135 -23.88 -23.82 -11.61
N PRO A 136 -23.55 -23.59 -10.32
CA PRO A 136 -22.19 -23.59 -9.82
C PRO A 136 -21.57 -24.99 -9.90
N LEU A 137 -20.24 -25.03 -10.07
CA LEU A 137 -19.43 -26.23 -10.08
C LEU A 137 -18.97 -26.59 -8.65
N GLY A 138 -18.99 -27.89 -8.36
CA GLY A 138 -18.34 -28.46 -7.16
C GLY A 138 -16.83 -28.65 -7.36
N GLN A 139 -16.12 -28.97 -6.28
CA GLN A 139 -14.67 -29.24 -6.32
C GLN A 139 -14.31 -30.43 -7.23
N ASP A 140 -15.24 -31.36 -7.36
CA ASP A 140 -15.20 -32.56 -8.20
C ASP A 140 -15.20 -32.27 -9.71
N ALA A 141 -15.50 -31.03 -10.12
CA ALA A 141 -15.33 -30.57 -11.50
C ALA A 141 -13.91 -30.11 -11.82
N LEU A 142 -13.06 -29.87 -10.81
CA LEU A 142 -11.68 -29.44 -10.99
C LEU A 142 -10.75 -30.64 -11.31
N PRO A 143 -9.60 -30.41 -11.95
CA PRO A 143 -8.61 -31.45 -12.18
C PRO A 143 -8.19 -32.11 -10.87
N ALA A 144 -8.20 -33.45 -10.84
CA ALA A 144 -7.85 -34.21 -9.65
C ALA A 144 -6.38 -33.96 -9.26
N MET A 145 -6.17 -33.43 -8.06
CA MET A 145 -4.84 -33.25 -7.49
C MET A 145 -4.34 -34.57 -6.90
N LEU A 146 -3.06 -34.88 -7.11
CA LEU A 146 -2.41 -36.08 -6.53
C LEU A 146 -2.36 -36.02 -5.00
N GLU A 147 -2.25 -34.82 -4.44
CA GLU A 147 -2.24 -34.53 -3.00
C GLU A 147 -3.10 -33.27 -2.77
N PRO A 148 -3.91 -33.19 -1.69
CA PRO A 148 -4.63 -31.96 -1.38
C PRO A 148 -3.64 -30.83 -0.97
N PRO A 149 -3.96 -29.56 -1.25
CA PRO A 149 -3.16 -28.44 -0.75
C PRO A 149 -3.27 -28.33 0.77
N THR A 150 -2.20 -27.88 1.42
CA THR A 150 -2.25 -27.54 2.86
C THR A 150 -2.99 -26.20 3.05
N GLU A 151 -3.46 -25.94 4.27
CA GLU A 151 -4.11 -24.65 4.60
C GLU A 151 -3.16 -23.46 4.38
N GLU A 152 -1.87 -23.64 4.70
CA GLU A 152 -0.83 -22.63 4.46
C GLU A 152 -0.59 -22.38 2.96
N GLU A 153 -0.57 -23.44 2.14
CA GLU A 153 -0.44 -23.31 0.67
C GLU A 153 -1.65 -22.60 0.06
N LEU A 154 -2.85 -22.87 0.59
CA LEU A 154 -4.10 -22.25 0.16
C LEU A 154 -4.14 -20.77 0.53
N GLU A 155 -3.76 -20.45 1.77
CA GLU A 155 -3.69 -19.07 2.26
C GLU A 155 -2.63 -18.27 1.51
N HIS A 156 -1.46 -18.86 1.26
CA HIS A 156 -0.41 -18.23 0.46
C HIS A 156 -0.85 -18.00 -1.00
N ALA A 157 -1.57 -18.95 -1.61
CA ALA A 157 -2.12 -18.77 -2.95
C ALA A 157 -3.18 -17.66 -3.01
N ARG A 158 -4.03 -17.55 -1.98
CA ARG A 158 -5.03 -16.49 -1.87
C ARG A 158 -4.40 -15.13 -1.62
N SER A 159 -3.46 -15.04 -0.69
CA SER A 159 -2.77 -13.79 -0.35
C SER A 159 -1.91 -13.28 -1.50
N SER A 160 -1.27 -14.17 -2.26
CA SER A 160 -0.51 -13.82 -3.47
C SER A 160 -1.40 -13.19 -4.55
N LEU A 161 -2.58 -13.76 -4.79
CA LEU A 161 -3.56 -13.20 -5.74
C LEU A 161 -4.19 -11.91 -5.21
N ALA A 162 -4.51 -11.84 -3.92
CA ALA A 162 -5.11 -10.65 -3.31
C ALA A 162 -4.12 -9.46 -3.25
N GLY A 163 -2.84 -9.71 -2.98
CA GLY A 163 -1.81 -8.68 -2.86
C GLY A 163 -1.48 -7.97 -4.19
N ARG A 164 -1.51 -8.69 -5.32
CA ARG A 164 -1.26 -8.09 -6.65
C ARG A 164 -2.46 -7.33 -7.17
N ASN A 165 -3.67 -7.84 -6.93
CA ASN A 165 -4.90 -7.09 -7.16
C ASN A 165 -4.91 -5.78 -6.37
N ARG A 166 -4.49 -5.80 -5.09
CA ARG A 166 -4.37 -4.58 -4.27
C ARG A 166 -3.44 -3.54 -4.89
N ALA A 167 -2.26 -3.93 -5.41
CA ALA A 167 -1.33 -2.98 -6.05
C ALA A 167 -1.92 -2.33 -7.32
N LEU A 168 -2.70 -3.08 -8.10
CA LEU A 168 -3.41 -2.53 -9.26
C LEU A 168 -4.53 -1.58 -8.83
N PHE A 169 -5.31 -1.95 -7.81
CA PHE A 169 -6.35 -1.08 -7.25
C PHE A 169 -5.77 0.17 -6.58
N ASP A 170 -4.62 0.08 -5.90
CA ASP A 170 -3.89 1.22 -5.34
C ASP A 170 -3.47 2.19 -6.46
N THR A 171 -3.03 1.68 -7.62
CA THR A 171 -2.65 2.50 -8.78
C THR A 171 -3.85 3.24 -9.37
N VAL A 172 -4.98 2.55 -9.59
CA VAL A 172 -6.20 3.16 -10.14
C VAL A 172 -6.85 4.11 -9.14
N ALA A 173 -6.85 3.76 -7.85
CA ALA A 173 -7.35 4.63 -6.79
C ALA A 173 -6.50 5.89 -6.65
N SER A 174 -5.17 5.79 -6.72
CA SER A 174 -4.28 6.95 -6.71
C SER A 174 -4.57 7.91 -7.88
N ALA A 175 -4.77 7.37 -9.09
CA ALA A 175 -5.15 8.17 -10.26
C ALA A 175 -6.52 8.86 -10.08
N LEU A 176 -7.53 8.15 -9.55
CA LEU A 176 -8.84 8.71 -9.25
C LEU A 176 -8.77 9.83 -8.21
N LYS A 177 -7.93 9.67 -7.18
CA LYS A 177 -7.72 10.69 -6.16
C LYS A 177 -7.06 11.94 -6.71
N GLU A 178 -6.08 11.78 -7.60
CA GLU A 178 -5.45 12.91 -8.27
C GLU A 178 -6.48 13.69 -9.10
N ASP A 179 -7.37 13.00 -9.80
CA ASP A 179 -8.44 13.61 -10.58
C ASP A 179 -9.51 14.28 -9.69
N LEU A 180 -9.89 13.67 -8.57
CA LEU A 180 -10.75 14.29 -7.55
C LEU A 180 -10.13 15.55 -6.97
N LEU A 181 -8.83 15.53 -6.69
CA LEU A 181 -8.08 16.68 -6.16
C LEU A 181 -8.02 17.82 -7.18
N LYS A 182 -7.77 17.52 -8.47
CA LYS A 182 -7.83 18.51 -9.57
C LYS A 182 -9.20 19.18 -9.66
N VAL A 183 -10.29 18.40 -9.56
CA VAL A 183 -11.65 18.95 -9.58
C VAL A 183 -11.87 19.86 -8.37
N LYS A 184 -11.50 19.40 -7.18
CA LYS A 184 -11.63 20.18 -5.93
C LYS A 184 -10.87 21.51 -6.00
N ASP A 185 -9.61 21.49 -6.45
CA ASP A 185 -8.80 22.70 -6.58
C ASP A 185 -9.39 23.70 -7.58
N ALA A 186 -9.97 23.21 -8.68
CA ALA A 186 -10.68 24.04 -9.64
C ALA A 186 -11.95 24.67 -9.04
N LEU A 187 -12.71 23.94 -8.20
CA LEU A 187 -13.87 24.47 -7.50
C LEU A 187 -13.46 25.51 -6.44
N ASP A 188 -12.38 25.28 -5.67
CA ASP A 188 -11.85 26.25 -4.69
C ASP A 188 -11.32 27.51 -5.39
N LEU A 189 -10.62 27.37 -6.52
CA LEU A 189 -10.17 28.49 -7.33
C LEU A 189 -11.35 29.31 -7.87
N PHE A 190 -12.41 28.65 -8.31
CA PHE A 190 -13.64 29.31 -8.76
C PHE A 190 -14.32 30.10 -7.63
N LEU A 191 -14.39 29.53 -6.42
CA LEU A 191 -14.95 30.19 -5.24
C LEU A 191 -14.17 31.45 -4.84
N ARG A 192 -12.84 31.45 -5.04
CA ARG A 192 -11.92 32.56 -4.75
C ARG A 192 -11.80 33.62 -5.86
N GLY A 193 -12.20 33.28 -7.10
CA GLY A 193 -12.07 34.13 -8.28
C GLY A 193 -13.17 35.20 -8.43
N ALA A 194 -13.17 35.91 -9.57
CA ALA A 194 -14.13 36.99 -9.86
C ALA A 194 -15.56 36.50 -10.20
N ARG A 195 -15.81 35.17 -10.26
CA ARG A 195 -17.13 34.53 -10.44
C ARG A 195 -17.93 35.00 -11.67
N ASP A 196 -17.23 35.48 -12.70
CA ASP A 196 -17.87 36.11 -13.86
C ASP A 196 -18.46 35.10 -14.87
N ASN A 197 -18.09 33.82 -14.80
CA ASN A 197 -18.50 32.81 -15.78
C ASN A 197 -18.80 31.43 -15.17
N LEU A 198 -20.08 31.17 -14.86
CA LEU A 198 -20.55 29.88 -14.34
C LEU A 198 -20.34 28.70 -15.31
N GLN A 199 -20.13 28.95 -16.60
CA GLN A 199 -19.93 27.89 -17.60
C GLN A 199 -18.59 27.15 -17.42
N GLU A 200 -17.62 27.74 -16.72
CA GLU A 200 -16.34 27.08 -16.40
C GLU A 200 -16.53 25.83 -15.52
N LEU A 201 -17.63 25.77 -14.76
CA LEU A 201 -17.99 24.62 -13.93
C LEU A 201 -18.44 23.40 -14.76
N LEU A 202 -18.82 23.57 -16.04
CA LEU A 202 -19.19 22.43 -16.90
C LEU A 202 -18.04 21.46 -17.10
N VAL A 203 -16.80 21.96 -17.19
CA VAL A 203 -15.59 21.13 -17.29
C VAL A 203 -15.44 20.22 -16.07
N GLN A 204 -15.80 20.74 -14.88
CA GLN A 204 -15.75 19.97 -13.64
C GLN A 204 -16.86 18.93 -13.56
N ALA A 205 -18.06 19.25 -14.04
CA ALA A 205 -19.14 18.27 -14.15
C ALA A 205 -18.80 17.12 -15.12
N GLU A 206 -18.11 17.39 -16.22
CA GLU A 206 -17.63 16.35 -17.15
C GLU A 206 -16.51 15.51 -16.52
N ALA A 207 -15.58 16.11 -15.79
CA ALA A 207 -14.55 15.40 -15.06
C ALA A 207 -15.13 14.45 -13.99
N LEU A 208 -16.10 14.93 -13.19
CA LEU A 208 -16.83 14.09 -12.24
C LEU A 208 -17.61 12.95 -12.92
N GLY A 209 -18.08 13.17 -14.15
CA GLY A 209 -18.69 12.11 -14.96
C GLY A 209 -17.73 10.96 -15.22
N ARG A 210 -16.55 11.27 -15.76
CA ARG A 210 -15.50 10.28 -16.04
C ARG A 210 -15.05 9.53 -14.79
N ILE A 211 -14.85 10.25 -13.68
CA ILE A 211 -14.51 9.65 -12.38
C ILE A 211 -15.62 8.67 -11.94
N GLY A 212 -16.89 9.06 -12.07
CA GLY A 212 -18.03 8.20 -11.75
C GLY A 212 -18.09 6.93 -12.61
N ASP A 213 -17.71 7.01 -13.89
CA ASP A 213 -17.68 5.89 -14.81
C ASP A 213 -16.55 4.90 -14.46
N THR A 214 -15.37 5.41 -14.08
CA THR A 214 -14.27 4.56 -13.57
C THR A 214 -14.64 3.89 -12.24
N LEU A 215 -15.32 4.58 -11.34
CA LEU A 215 -15.82 3.99 -10.08
C LEU A 215 -16.86 2.89 -10.33
N ALA A 216 -17.70 3.04 -11.35
CA ALA A 216 -18.64 2.01 -11.79
C ALA A 216 -17.90 0.75 -12.26
N MET A 217 -16.85 0.92 -13.08
CA MET A 217 -16.02 -0.18 -13.57
C MET A 217 -15.32 -0.95 -12.44
N LEU A 218 -15.00 -0.27 -11.33
CA LEU A 218 -14.39 -0.86 -10.14
C LEU A 218 -15.42 -1.48 -9.17
N GLY A 219 -16.73 -1.42 -9.48
CA GLY A 219 -17.80 -1.92 -8.60
C GLY A 219 -17.99 -1.09 -7.33
N LEU A 220 -17.60 0.20 -7.33
CA LEU A 220 -17.69 1.08 -6.18
C LEU A 220 -18.96 1.95 -6.24
N ASP A 221 -20.14 1.30 -6.21
CA ASP A 221 -21.44 1.94 -6.45
C ASP A 221 -21.79 3.05 -5.46
N SER A 222 -21.35 2.90 -4.21
CA SER A 222 -21.58 3.89 -3.16
C SER A 222 -20.84 5.21 -3.47
N ALA A 223 -19.56 5.12 -3.84
CA ALA A 223 -18.75 6.26 -4.22
C ALA A 223 -19.26 6.89 -5.53
N ARG A 224 -19.63 6.05 -6.52
CA ARG A 224 -20.23 6.48 -7.78
C ARG A 224 -21.51 7.29 -7.56
N THR A 225 -22.42 6.80 -6.72
CA THR A 225 -23.70 7.46 -6.46
C THR A 225 -23.48 8.89 -5.97
N VAL A 226 -22.57 9.05 -5.00
CA VAL A 226 -22.23 10.37 -4.45
C VAL A 226 -21.58 11.27 -5.53
N ILE A 227 -20.66 10.72 -6.34
CA ILE A 227 -20.04 11.47 -7.46
C ILE A 227 -21.08 11.91 -8.49
N GLN A 228 -22.06 11.07 -8.83
CA GLN A 228 -23.11 11.43 -9.78
C GLN A 228 -24.05 12.51 -9.22
N GLU A 229 -24.38 12.44 -7.93
CA GLU A 229 -25.14 13.50 -7.26
C GLU A 229 -24.37 14.83 -7.28
N GLN A 230 -23.07 14.81 -6.96
CA GLN A 230 -22.24 16.01 -6.98
C GLN A 230 -22.09 16.59 -8.40
N ARG A 231 -21.87 15.73 -9.40
CA ARG A 231 -21.86 16.10 -10.81
C ARG A 231 -23.15 16.84 -11.21
N GLN A 232 -24.29 16.31 -10.80
CA GLN A 232 -25.59 16.89 -11.13
C GLN A 232 -25.74 18.28 -10.51
N ILE A 233 -25.34 18.46 -9.25
CA ILE A 233 -25.35 19.76 -8.57
C ILE A 233 -24.48 20.78 -9.33
N VAL A 234 -23.23 20.40 -9.65
CA VAL A 234 -22.29 21.27 -10.39
C VAL A 234 -22.84 21.63 -11.77
N HIS A 235 -23.43 20.66 -12.49
CA HIS A 235 -24.03 20.87 -13.80
C HIS A 235 -25.25 21.81 -13.75
N GLU A 236 -26.13 21.67 -12.76
CA GLU A 236 -27.30 22.53 -12.58
C GLU A 236 -26.93 23.98 -12.27
N ILE A 237 -25.88 24.18 -11.46
CA ILE A 237 -25.32 25.51 -11.17
C ILE A 237 -24.70 26.11 -12.44
N ALA A 238 -23.93 25.32 -13.18
CA ALA A 238 -23.23 25.78 -14.39
C ALA A 238 -24.18 26.17 -15.53
N THR A 239 -25.31 25.47 -15.66
CA THR A 239 -26.35 25.71 -16.68
C THR A 239 -27.36 26.77 -16.26
N GLY A 240 -27.32 27.24 -15.00
CA GLY A 240 -28.23 28.25 -14.47
C GLY A 240 -29.65 27.73 -14.19
N ILE A 241 -29.84 26.41 -14.13
CA ILE A 241 -31.09 25.78 -13.68
C ILE A 241 -31.27 26.01 -12.18
N ARG A 242 -30.17 25.94 -11.43
CA ARG A 242 -30.09 26.16 -9.99
C ARG A 242 -29.36 27.48 -9.72
N PRO A 243 -29.87 28.33 -8.80
CA PRO A 243 -29.17 29.55 -8.43
C PRO A 243 -27.84 29.20 -7.75
N PHE A 244 -26.80 29.95 -8.06
CA PHE A 244 -25.49 29.79 -7.43
C PHE A 244 -25.57 30.09 -5.93
N ASP A 245 -25.19 29.12 -5.10
CA ASP A 245 -24.97 29.25 -3.66
C ASP A 245 -23.57 28.73 -3.30
N GLU A 246 -22.80 29.56 -2.59
CA GLU A 246 -21.45 29.20 -2.14
C GLU A 246 -21.47 28.00 -1.18
N GLY A 247 -22.52 27.87 -0.36
CA GLY A 247 -22.66 26.75 0.56
C GLY A 247 -22.84 25.41 -0.14
N GLU A 248 -23.53 25.39 -1.28
CA GLU A 248 -23.73 24.17 -2.07
C GLU A 248 -22.45 23.70 -2.75
N LEU A 249 -21.65 24.62 -3.30
CA LEU A 249 -20.34 24.30 -3.90
C LEU A 249 -19.30 23.88 -2.84
N LEU A 250 -19.37 24.44 -1.64
CA LEU A 250 -18.54 23.99 -0.52
C LEU A 250 -18.94 22.57 -0.07
N GLY A 251 -20.24 22.28 -0.05
CA GLY A 251 -20.77 20.94 0.22
C GLY A 251 -20.33 19.90 -0.82
N VAL A 252 -20.25 20.29 -2.11
CA VAL A 252 -19.65 19.44 -3.16
C VAL A 252 -18.19 19.13 -2.83
N ALA A 253 -17.38 20.14 -2.48
CA ALA A 253 -15.98 19.92 -2.13
C ALA A 253 -15.79 19.03 -0.88
N GLU A 254 -16.67 19.12 0.11
CA GLU A 254 -16.69 18.25 1.29
C GLU A 254 -17.07 16.80 0.93
N ALA A 255 -18.07 16.61 0.06
CA ALA A 255 -18.45 15.29 -0.43
C ALA A 255 -17.31 14.61 -1.22
N LEU A 256 -16.56 15.36 -2.02
CA LEU A 256 -15.38 14.83 -2.74
C LEU A 256 -14.26 14.39 -1.79
N LEU A 257 -14.04 15.12 -0.68
CA LEU A 257 -13.09 14.72 0.37
C LEU A 257 -13.52 13.43 1.09
N TYR A 258 -14.83 13.26 1.31
CA TYR A 258 -15.35 12.02 1.89
C TYR A 258 -15.13 10.82 0.96
N ILE A 259 -15.31 11.01 -0.36
CA ILE A 259 -15.08 9.96 -1.36
C ILE A 259 -13.60 9.57 -1.43
N ASP A 260 -12.69 10.54 -1.34
CA ASP A 260 -11.23 10.30 -1.25
C ASP A 260 -10.87 9.38 -0.07
N HIS A 261 -11.44 9.65 1.11
CA HIS A 261 -11.23 8.82 2.31
C HIS A 261 -11.92 7.44 2.20
N SER A 262 -13.09 7.36 1.55
CA SER A 262 -13.79 6.11 1.31
C SER A 262 -13.08 5.20 0.31
N LEU A 263 -12.34 5.76 -0.65
CA LEU A 263 -11.55 5.01 -1.62
C LEU A 263 -10.41 4.24 -0.92
N ASP A 264 -9.73 4.86 0.05
CA ASP A 264 -8.69 4.19 0.85
C ASP A 264 -9.24 2.98 1.62
N ASP A 265 -10.40 3.14 2.25
CA ASP A 265 -11.05 2.08 3.02
C ASP A 265 -11.52 0.94 2.12
N GLN A 266 -12.05 1.25 0.92
CA GLN A 266 -12.51 0.23 -0.02
C GLN A 266 -11.35 -0.53 -0.68
N VAL A 267 -10.23 0.13 -1.00
CA VAL A 267 -9.03 -0.55 -1.50
C VAL A 267 -8.39 -1.43 -0.41
N ALA A 268 -8.40 -0.97 0.84
CA ALA A 268 -7.99 -1.79 1.98
C ALA A 268 -8.88 -3.04 2.16
N ARG A 269 -10.19 -2.93 1.88
CA ARG A 269 -11.15 -4.03 1.95
C ARG A 269 -11.12 -4.98 0.75
N LEU A 270 -10.85 -4.48 -0.47
CA LEU A 270 -10.67 -5.30 -1.68
C LEU A 270 -9.43 -6.20 -1.57
N GLY A 271 -8.42 -5.81 -0.78
CA GLY A 271 -7.31 -6.67 -0.39
C GLY A 271 -7.64 -7.73 0.68
N VAL A 272 -8.80 -7.64 1.34
CA VAL A 272 -9.23 -8.50 2.47
C VAL A 272 -10.45 -9.37 2.10
N ALA A 273 -11.12 -9.10 0.98
CA ALA A 273 -12.28 -9.84 0.49
C ALA A 273 -11.92 -11.22 -0.10
N ALA A 274 -11.34 -12.09 0.73
CA ALA A 274 -11.22 -13.52 0.47
C ALA A 274 -11.22 -14.36 1.77
N ASN A 275 -11.76 -13.85 2.88
CA ASN A 275 -12.03 -14.70 4.03
C ASN A 275 -13.32 -15.50 3.81
N VAL A 276 -13.11 -16.80 3.60
CA VAL A 276 -14.11 -17.84 3.36
C VAL A 276 -15.13 -17.90 4.50
N GLY A 277 -16.42 -17.89 4.17
CA GLY A 277 -17.46 -18.47 5.02
C GLY A 277 -18.78 -17.71 5.18
N ASP A 278 -18.91 -16.48 4.67
CA ASP A 278 -20.15 -15.75 4.87
C ASP A 278 -21.17 -16.03 3.76
N ASP A 279 -22.24 -16.71 4.16
CA ASP A 279 -23.51 -16.85 3.45
C ASP A 279 -23.90 -15.50 2.81
N PRO A 280 -24.46 -15.43 1.58
CA PRO A 280 -25.01 -14.19 1.01
C PRO A 280 -25.94 -13.43 1.98
N ALA A 281 -26.63 -14.15 2.87
CA ALA A 281 -27.41 -13.55 3.96
C ALA A 281 -26.56 -12.78 4.99
N SER A 282 -25.34 -13.22 5.27
CA SER A 282 -24.40 -12.54 6.16
C SER A 282 -23.77 -11.32 5.51
N GLN A 283 -23.54 -11.34 4.20
CA GLN A 283 -23.10 -10.16 3.46
C GLN A 283 -24.21 -9.10 3.38
N GLU A 284 -25.46 -9.51 3.13
CA GLU A 284 -26.62 -8.62 3.18
C GLU A 284 -26.83 -8.08 4.61
N ALA A 285 -26.68 -8.91 5.64
CA ALA A 285 -26.75 -8.48 7.03
C ALA A 285 -25.66 -7.47 7.39
N ARG A 286 -24.42 -7.64 6.90
CA ARG A 286 -23.32 -6.68 7.07
C ARG A 286 -23.60 -5.36 6.36
N ASN A 287 -24.10 -5.40 5.12
CA ASN A 287 -24.48 -4.21 4.36
C ASN A 287 -25.62 -3.44 5.05
N VAL A 288 -26.63 -4.15 5.56
CA VAL A 288 -27.70 -3.56 6.38
C VAL A 288 -27.12 -2.95 7.67
N MET A 289 -26.13 -3.59 8.28
CA MET A 289 -25.46 -3.11 9.48
C MET A 289 -24.69 -1.81 9.24
N GLU A 290 -23.96 -1.72 8.13
CA GLU A 290 -23.23 -0.52 7.74
C GLU A 290 -24.18 0.63 7.37
N ALA A 291 -25.24 0.34 6.60
CA ALA A 291 -26.27 1.32 6.28
C ALA A 291 -26.95 1.86 7.55
N LEU A 292 -27.24 0.98 8.51
CA LEU A 292 -27.83 1.35 9.79
C LEU A 292 -26.89 2.21 10.64
N THR A 293 -25.59 1.89 10.66
CA THR A 293 -24.57 2.66 11.39
C THR A 293 -24.41 4.05 10.77
N ARG A 294 -24.36 4.15 9.44
CA ARG A 294 -24.31 5.43 8.72
C ARG A 294 -25.55 6.29 8.98
N ALA A 295 -26.73 5.67 8.94
CA ALA A 295 -27.99 6.35 9.27
C ALA A 295 -28.01 6.87 10.72
N ALA A 296 -27.48 6.10 11.67
CA ALA A 296 -27.38 6.49 13.07
C ALA A 296 -26.45 7.71 13.26
N ILE A 297 -25.28 7.73 12.60
CA ILE A 297 -24.35 8.87 12.63
C ILE A 297 -25.02 10.13 12.04
N GLY A 298 -25.65 10.01 10.87
CA GLY A 298 -26.34 11.14 10.22
C GLY A 298 -27.50 11.71 11.04
N ASN A 299 -28.30 10.85 11.66
CA ASN A 299 -29.38 11.28 12.56
C ASN A 299 -28.82 11.95 13.83
N PHE A 300 -27.68 11.49 14.35
CA PHE A 300 -27.05 12.10 15.52
C PHE A 300 -26.41 13.46 15.21
N ALA A 301 -25.84 13.63 14.01
CA ALA A 301 -25.36 14.93 13.54
C ALA A 301 -26.49 15.98 13.48
N GLN A 302 -27.70 15.58 13.06
CA GLN A 302 -28.88 16.45 13.09
C GLN A 302 -29.29 16.83 14.53
N VAL A 303 -29.13 15.94 15.50
CA VAL A 303 -29.34 16.26 16.93
C VAL A 303 -28.38 17.35 17.39
N ARG A 304 -27.09 17.26 17.05
CA ARG A 304 -26.09 18.28 17.38
C ARG A 304 -26.47 19.64 16.77
N GLN A 305 -26.82 19.65 15.49
CA GLN A 305 -27.24 20.88 14.80
C GLN A 305 -28.46 21.54 15.45
N ALA A 306 -29.45 20.74 15.88
CA ALA A 306 -30.61 21.25 16.61
C ALA A 306 -30.22 21.92 17.95
N PHE A 307 -29.27 21.35 18.70
CA PHE A 307 -28.75 21.96 19.93
C PHE A 307 -27.93 23.24 19.68
N VAL A 308 -27.11 23.27 18.63
CA VAL A 308 -26.39 24.49 18.22
C VAL A 308 -27.39 25.58 17.83
N ALA A 309 -28.37 25.26 16.99
CA ALA A 309 -29.42 26.18 16.57
C ALA A 309 -30.20 26.71 17.78
N PHE A 310 -30.53 25.87 18.77
CA PHE A 310 -31.18 26.28 20.02
C PHE A 310 -30.38 27.34 20.79
N VAL A 311 -29.05 27.20 20.87
CA VAL A 311 -28.17 28.18 21.54
C VAL A 311 -28.05 29.47 20.72
N GLU A 312 -27.87 29.37 19.41
CA GLU A 312 -27.66 30.53 18.52
C GLU A 312 -28.93 31.37 18.32
N THR A 313 -30.10 30.74 18.34
CA THR A 313 -31.41 31.40 18.18
C THR A 313 -31.95 31.98 19.49
N ASN A 314 -31.07 32.22 20.47
CA ASN A 314 -31.40 32.78 21.78
C ASN A 314 -32.44 31.93 22.53
N TRP A 315 -32.16 30.62 22.62
CA TRP A 315 -32.95 29.62 23.34
C TRP A 315 -34.34 29.35 22.73
N ASP A 316 -34.44 29.31 21.40
CA ASP A 316 -35.68 28.92 20.72
C ASP A 316 -35.92 27.41 20.81
N HIS A 317 -36.76 27.02 21.77
CA HIS A 317 -37.11 25.62 22.03
C HIS A 317 -37.77 24.90 20.85
N VAL A 318 -38.26 25.60 19.82
CA VAL A 318 -38.79 24.98 18.59
C VAL A 318 -37.70 24.20 17.86
N GLN A 319 -36.45 24.66 17.91
CA GLN A 319 -35.31 23.97 17.29
C GLN A 319 -35.08 22.57 17.86
N LEU A 320 -35.53 22.30 19.08
CA LEU A 320 -35.36 21.01 19.76
C LEU A 320 -36.50 20.01 19.50
N GLU A 321 -37.60 20.42 18.85
CA GLU A 321 -38.74 19.54 18.54
C GLU A 321 -38.36 18.22 17.82
N PRO A 322 -37.43 18.18 16.83
CA PRO A 322 -37.05 16.93 16.17
C PRO A 322 -36.15 16.02 17.02
N VAL A 323 -35.48 16.55 18.06
CA VAL A 323 -34.43 15.85 18.81
C VAL A 323 -34.93 14.56 19.47
N PRO A 324 -36.09 14.50 20.15
CA PRO A 324 -36.55 13.27 20.78
C PRO A 324 -36.81 12.13 19.77
N ARG A 325 -37.30 12.45 18.58
CA ARG A 325 -37.52 11.47 17.51
C ARG A 325 -36.18 10.94 17.00
N LEU A 326 -35.25 11.83 16.67
CA LEU A 326 -33.91 11.46 16.17
C LEU A 326 -33.14 10.60 17.18
N LEU A 327 -33.15 10.97 18.47
CA LEU A 327 -32.52 10.16 19.51
C LEU A 327 -33.17 8.77 19.66
N THR A 328 -34.48 8.66 19.44
CA THR A 328 -35.18 7.36 19.44
C THR A 328 -34.75 6.48 18.26
N GLU A 329 -34.57 7.07 17.08
CA GLU A 329 -34.11 6.36 15.88
C GLU A 329 -32.67 5.86 16.03
N VAL A 330 -31.77 6.69 16.56
CA VAL A 330 -30.38 6.30 16.84
C VAL A 330 -30.32 5.23 17.94
N ALA A 331 -31.12 5.36 19.01
CA ALA A 331 -31.22 4.32 20.04
C ALA A 331 -31.80 3.01 19.50
N GLY A 332 -32.75 3.08 18.57
CA GLY A 332 -33.29 1.92 17.85
C GLY A 332 -32.23 1.21 17.04
N ALA A 333 -31.43 1.96 16.27
CA ALA A 333 -30.31 1.43 15.52
C ALA A 333 -29.31 0.71 16.43
N LEU A 334 -28.88 1.34 17.54
CA LEU A 334 -27.94 0.72 18.49
C LEU A 334 -28.48 -0.57 19.15
N ARG A 335 -29.80 -0.68 19.37
CA ARG A 335 -30.39 -1.93 19.88
C ARG A 335 -30.35 -3.05 18.84
N ILE A 336 -30.54 -2.72 17.57
CA ILE A 336 -30.38 -3.67 16.46
C ILE A 336 -28.90 -4.11 16.34
N LEU A 337 -27.95 -3.21 16.60
CA LEU A 337 -26.51 -3.50 16.67
C LEU A 337 -26.08 -4.28 17.93
N GLU A 338 -27.02 -4.75 18.76
CA GLU A 338 -26.74 -5.41 20.05
C GLU A 338 -25.87 -4.55 21.01
N ARG A 339 -26.14 -3.24 21.04
CA ARG A 339 -25.49 -2.27 21.95
C ARG A 339 -26.50 -1.61 22.89
N PRO A 340 -27.02 -2.36 23.90
CA PRO A 340 -28.12 -1.89 24.74
C PRO A 340 -27.73 -0.77 25.71
N GLU A 341 -26.49 -0.75 26.21
CA GLU A 341 -26.02 0.27 27.16
C GLU A 341 -25.89 1.67 26.50
N PRO A 342 -25.21 1.84 25.36
CA PRO A 342 -25.22 3.08 24.58
C PRO A 342 -26.62 3.57 24.19
N ALA A 343 -27.51 2.65 23.82
CA ALA A 343 -28.91 2.98 23.54
C ALA A 343 -29.61 3.59 24.78
N GLY A 344 -29.30 3.08 25.98
CA GLY A 344 -29.79 3.64 27.24
C GLY A 344 -29.30 5.07 27.51
N TYR A 345 -28.06 5.41 27.15
CA TYR A 345 -27.55 6.78 27.27
C TYR A 345 -28.31 7.75 26.35
N LEU A 346 -28.67 7.32 25.13
CA LEU A 346 -29.51 8.10 24.22
C LEU A 346 -30.94 8.27 24.74
N ASP A 347 -31.51 7.24 25.39
CA ASP A 347 -32.82 7.35 26.05
C ASP A 347 -32.80 8.36 27.20
N ALA A 348 -31.70 8.43 27.96
CA ALA A 348 -31.51 9.41 29.02
C ALA A 348 -31.42 10.84 28.47
N LEU A 349 -30.65 11.04 27.38
CA LEU A 349 -30.58 12.33 26.67
C LEU A 349 -31.93 12.75 26.10
N ARG A 350 -32.68 11.79 25.55
CA ARG A 350 -34.04 12.01 25.04
C ARG A 350 -34.96 12.49 26.15
N GLU A 351 -34.94 11.83 27.30
CA GLU A 351 -35.80 12.18 28.43
C GLU A 351 -35.43 13.54 29.04
N PHE A 352 -34.13 13.84 29.19
CA PHE A 352 -33.67 15.16 29.60
C PHE A 352 -34.16 16.25 28.65
N THR A 353 -33.98 16.07 27.34
CA THR A 353 -34.39 17.04 26.31
C THR A 353 -35.90 17.24 26.30
N ALA A 354 -36.67 16.14 26.33
CA ALA A 354 -38.13 16.21 26.32
C ALA A 354 -38.68 16.91 27.57
N GLN A 355 -38.19 16.54 28.76
CA GLN A 355 -38.75 17.04 30.02
C GLN A 355 -38.28 18.45 30.37
N GLU A 356 -36.97 18.69 30.36
CA GLU A 356 -36.41 19.96 30.84
C GLU A 356 -36.46 21.03 29.75
N LEU A 357 -36.03 20.68 28.53
CA LEU A 357 -35.86 21.66 27.47
C LEU A 357 -37.14 21.89 26.66
N ILE A 358 -37.97 20.86 26.42
CA ILE A 358 -39.19 21.02 25.60
C ILE A 358 -40.42 21.27 26.49
N HIS A 359 -40.72 20.39 27.44
CA HIS A 359 -41.93 20.48 28.26
C HIS A 359 -41.86 21.61 29.29
N GLN A 360 -40.78 21.68 30.08
CA GLN A 360 -40.60 22.72 31.09
C GLN A 360 -40.08 24.04 30.51
N ARG A 361 -39.59 24.03 29.25
CA ARG A 361 -38.95 25.17 28.57
C ARG A 361 -37.90 25.85 29.44
N GLN A 362 -37.12 25.04 30.16
CA GLN A 362 -36.05 25.53 31.01
C GLN A 362 -34.84 25.92 30.14
N VAL A 363 -34.25 27.07 30.43
CA VAL A 363 -32.98 27.48 29.83
C VAL A 363 -31.85 26.88 30.67
N PRO A 364 -30.96 26.04 30.09
CA PRO A 364 -29.85 25.45 30.82
C PRO A 364 -28.91 26.51 31.42
N THR A 365 -28.44 26.27 32.63
CA THR A 365 -27.27 27.02 33.16
C THR A 365 -26.01 26.64 32.41
N GLY A 366 -25.00 27.52 32.33
CA GLY A 366 -23.75 27.25 31.59
C GLY A 366 -23.11 25.89 31.94
N GLN A 367 -23.04 25.55 33.23
CA GLN A 367 -22.52 24.26 33.69
C GLN A 367 -23.36 23.05 33.19
N ALA A 368 -24.69 23.18 33.14
CA ALA A 368 -25.57 22.14 32.63
C ALA A 368 -25.46 22.00 31.09
N LEU A 369 -25.22 23.11 30.39
CA LEU A 369 -24.96 23.11 28.94
C LEU A 369 -23.63 22.41 28.62
N ASP A 370 -22.57 22.71 29.37
CA ASP A 370 -21.26 22.07 29.21
C ASP A 370 -21.36 20.56 29.47
N THR A 371 -22.07 20.16 30.53
CA THR A 371 -22.29 18.74 30.87
C THR A 371 -23.09 18.02 29.78
N LEU A 372 -24.09 18.68 29.19
CA LEU A 372 -24.86 18.14 28.06
C LEU A 372 -23.99 18.01 26.80
N ALA A 373 -23.15 19.00 26.51
CA ALA A 373 -22.23 18.98 25.39
C ALA A 373 -21.21 17.83 25.52
N ASP A 374 -20.66 17.61 26.71
CA ASP A 374 -19.77 16.48 26.99
C ASP A 374 -20.45 15.13 26.76
N ALA A 375 -21.73 14.99 27.14
CA ALA A 375 -22.51 13.78 26.91
C ALA A 375 -22.80 13.55 25.41
N LEU A 376 -23.13 14.62 24.67
CA LEU A 376 -23.35 14.55 23.22
C LEU A 376 -22.06 14.20 22.47
N ALA A 377 -20.93 14.84 22.81
CA ALA A 377 -19.63 14.58 22.20
C ALA A 377 -19.13 13.15 22.47
N GLY A 378 -19.34 12.63 23.68
CA GLY A 378 -19.00 11.24 24.00
C GLY A 378 -19.83 10.22 23.23
N MET A 379 -21.10 10.53 22.94
CA MET A 379 -21.94 9.69 22.08
C MET A 379 -21.58 9.80 20.59
N GLU A 380 -21.22 10.99 20.11
CA GLU A 380 -20.74 11.23 18.73
C GLU A 380 -19.49 10.40 18.47
N TYR A 381 -18.49 10.53 19.33
CA TYR A 381 -17.25 9.78 19.24
C TYR A 381 -17.48 8.26 19.31
N TYR A 382 -18.42 7.81 20.15
CA TYR A 382 -18.77 6.39 20.20
C TYR A 382 -19.38 5.91 18.87
N LEU A 383 -20.32 6.67 18.29
CA LEU A 383 -20.96 6.31 17.02
C LEU A 383 -19.98 6.31 15.85
N GLU A 384 -19.04 7.27 15.81
CA GLU A 384 -17.96 7.30 14.81
C GLU A 384 -17.02 6.10 14.96
N SER A 385 -16.71 5.69 16.21
CA SER A 385 -15.87 4.51 16.49
C SER A 385 -16.50 3.18 16.06
N LEU A 386 -17.78 3.14 15.65
CA LEU A 386 -18.41 1.92 15.13
C LEU A 386 -17.91 1.54 13.73
N HIS A 387 -17.27 2.45 12.98
CA HIS A 387 -16.70 2.18 11.66
C HIS A 387 -15.29 1.55 11.67
N ASP A 388 -14.62 1.49 12.82
CA ASP A 388 -13.26 0.92 12.94
C ASP A 388 -13.29 -0.48 13.62
N PRO A 389 -12.99 -1.58 12.88
CA PRO A 389 -12.96 -2.93 13.44
C PRO A 389 -11.75 -3.21 14.34
N LEU A 390 -10.68 -2.40 14.29
CA LEU A 390 -9.39 -2.69 14.95
C LEU A 390 -9.14 -1.84 16.21
N GLY A 391 -10.07 -0.93 16.55
CA GLY A 391 -9.95 -0.03 17.69
C GLY A 391 -10.32 -0.67 19.04
N GLN A 392 -9.30 -0.81 19.89
CA GLN A 392 -9.29 -1.15 21.32
C GLN A 392 -10.41 -0.43 22.12
N ARG A 393 -11.57 -1.09 22.29
CA ARG A 393 -12.80 -0.47 22.84
C ARG A 393 -13.07 -0.86 24.30
N GLN A 394 -12.29 -0.32 25.23
CA GLN A 394 -12.67 -0.28 26.65
C GLN A 394 -12.27 1.07 27.26
N ASP A 395 -13.14 2.09 27.12
CA ASP A 395 -13.39 3.20 28.09
C ASP A 395 -14.05 4.49 27.52
N LEU A 396 -14.56 4.49 26.28
CA LEU A 396 -15.12 5.72 25.68
C LEU A 396 -16.42 6.24 26.33
N LEU A 397 -17.24 5.34 26.89
CA LEU A 397 -18.56 5.69 27.43
C LEU A 397 -18.54 6.14 28.90
N GLY A 398 -17.39 6.03 29.59
CA GLY A 398 -17.28 6.40 31.00
C GLY A 398 -17.57 7.88 31.26
N LYS A 399 -17.12 8.76 30.35
CA LYS A 399 -17.39 10.20 30.43
C LYS A 399 -18.86 10.53 30.16
N THR A 400 -19.45 9.93 29.12
CA THR A 400 -20.88 10.10 28.80
C THR A 400 -21.75 9.70 29.98
N ARG A 401 -21.45 8.57 30.61
CA ARG A 401 -22.14 8.11 31.82
C ARG A 401 -22.02 9.12 32.95
N ALA A 402 -20.81 9.58 33.27
CA ALA A 402 -20.58 10.57 34.34
C ALA A 402 -21.34 11.88 34.08
N SER A 403 -21.40 12.35 32.83
CA SER A 403 -22.16 13.53 32.45
C SER A 403 -23.68 13.33 32.64
N LEU A 404 -24.22 12.18 32.26
CA LEU A 404 -25.63 11.87 32.47
C LEU A 404 -25.99 11.68 33.95
N GLU A 405 -25.08 11.12 34.75
CA GLU A 405 -25.21 11.04 36.22
C GLU A 405 -25.20 12.45 36.84
N ALA A 406 -24.34 13.35 36.37
CA ALA A 406 -24.29 14.74 36.82
C ALA A 406 -25.55 15.53 36.45
N LEU A 407 -26.19 15.21 35.31
CA LEU A 407 -27.50 15.75 34.92
C LEU A 407 -28.65 15.14 35.72
N GLY A 408 -28.43 14.02 36.42
CA GLY A 408 -29.47 13.31 37.19
C GLY A 408 -30.39 12.43 36.34
N TYR A 409 -29.98 12.09 35.12
CA TYR A 409 -30.75 11.29 34.16
C TYR A 409 -30.15 9.89 33.93
N TRP A 410 -29.13 9.51 34.69
CA TRP A 410 -28.58 8.15 34.71
C TRP A 410 -28.41 7.62 36.15
N PRO A 411 -28.93 6.41 36.48
CA PRO A 411 -29.90 5.64 35.68
C PRO A 411 -31.19 6.44 35.43
N ILE A 412 -31.92 6.13 34.35
CA ILE A 412 -33.13 6.87 33.94
C ILE A 412 -34.11 6.91 35.12
N PRO A 413 -34.55 8.09 35.59
CA PRO A 413 -35.45 8.20 36.73
C PRO A 413 -36.77 7.48 36.47
N GLU A 414 -37.13 6.49 37.30
CA GLU A 414 -38.49 5.92 37.32
C GLU A 414 -39.47 6.96 37.86
N ARG A 415 -40.00 7.81 36.97
CA ARG A 415 -41.08 8.74 37.34
C ARG A 415 -42.34 8.38 36.59
N ALA A 416 -43.36 8.07 37.38
CA ALA A 416 -44.66 7.51 37.01
C ALA A 416 -45.13 7.89 35.59
N ALA A 417 -45.31 6.87 34.76
CA ALA A 417 -46.06 6.97 33.52
C ALA A 417 -47.31 7.83 33.73
N PRO A 418 -47.62 8.80 32.85
CA PRO A 418 -48.92 9.45 32.88
C PRO A 418 -49.98 8.35 32.79
N ALA A 419 -50.86 8.33 33.78
CA ALA A 419 -51.89 7.32 33.94
C ALA A 419 -52.63 7.10 32.62
N ALA A 420 -52.73 5.83 32.21
CA ALA A 420 -53.51 5.40 31.07
C ALA A 420 -54.90 6.05 31.10
N ASP A 421 -55.14 6.94 30.13
CA ASP A 421 -56.47 7.49 29.87
C ASP A 421 -57.33 6.39 29.25
N LYS A 422 -58.05 5.66 30.12
CA LYS A 422 -59.17 4.82 29.71
C LYS A 422 -60.40 5.72 29.55
N GLY A 423 -60.58 6.30 28.37
CA GLY A 423 -61.60 7.33 28.19
C GLY A 423 -62.08 7.61 26.76
N ALA A 424 -62.54 6.59 26.03
CA ALA A 424 -63.47 6.66 24.87
C ALA A 424 -62.92 7.16 23.50
N PRO A 425 -63.67 6.96 22.39
CA PRO A 425 -64.15 5.68 21.85
C PRO A 425 -63.65 5.44 20.41
N ALA A 426 -63.46 4.17 20.04
CA ALA A 426 -63.24 3.74 18.67
C ALA A 426 -64.54 3.82 17.85
N MET A 427 -64.45 4.32 16.60
CA MET A 427 -65.08 3.85 15.35
C MET A 427 -65.01 4.97 14.28
N PRO A 428 -65.08 4.67 12.96
CA PRO A 428 -64.59 3.50 12.23
C PRO A 428 -63.79 3.89 10.96
N ALA A 429 -62.85 3.05 10.55
CA ALA A 429 -62.29 3.08 9.18
C ALA A 429 -62.88 1.91 8.39
N SER A 430 -63.54 2.21 7.28
CA SER A 430 -63.91 1.31 6.17
C SER A 430 -64.59 2.14 5.07
N PRO A 431 -64.65 1.71 3.80
CA PRO A 431 -63.80 0.76 3.05
C PRO A 431 -63.43 1.33 1.64
N GLU A 432 -62.44 0.79 0.91
CA GLU A 432 -62.57 -0.09 -0.29
C GLU A 432 -61.28 0.14 -1.10
N GLU A 433 -60.63 -0.76 -1.84
CA GLU A 433 -60.75 -2.20 -2.10
C GLU A 433 -59.47 -2.64 -2.86
N GLN A 434 -58.91 -3.80 -2.47
CA GLN A 434 -58.45 -4.96 -3.29
C GLN A 434 -57.55 -4.71 -4.53
N ALA A 435 -56.58 -5.54 -4.92
CA ALA A 435 -56.24 -6.96 -4.72
C ALA A 435 -54.77 -7.16 -5.26
N GLN A 436 -53.99 -8.23 -5.10
CA GLN A 436 -54.27 -9.67 -5.03
C GLN A 436 -52.98 -10.47 -4.74
N ALA A 437 -53.15 -11.59 -4.00
CA ALA A 437 -52.39 -12.87 -3.96
C ALA A 437 -50.85 -12.85 -3.81
N GLY A 438 -50.19 -13.64 -2.96
CA GLY A 438 -50.49 -14.84 -2.16
C GLY A 438 -49.11 -15.51 -1.91
N VAL A 439 -48.80 -16.04 -0.72
CA VAL A 439 -48.70 -17.50 -0.47
C VAL A 439 -48.43 -17.71 1.03
N THR A 440 -49.37 -18.45 1.62
CA THR A 440 -49.39 -19.34 2.81
C THR A 440 -48.23 -19.38 3.81
N THR A 441 -48.55 -18.97 5.04
CA THR A 441 -48.14 -19.62 6.29
C THR A 441 -49.12 -20.74 6.65
N VAL A 442 -48.65 -21.81 7.29
CA VAL A 442 -49.51 -22.72 8.08
C VAL A 442 -49.00 -22.76 9.51
N ASP A 443 -49.96 -22.55 10.40
CA ASP A 443 -49.93 -22.36 11.84
C ASP A 443 -49.60 -23.61 12.68
N ALA A 444 -48.91 -23.33 13.78
CA ALA A 444 -49.25 -23.56 15.20
C ALA A 444 -49.96 -24.84 15.73
N ALA A 445 -49.47 -25.18 16.94
CA ALA A 445 -50.18 -25.72 18.14
C ALA A 445 -50.59 -27.21 18.10
N ASP A 446 -50.66 -27.98 19.19
CA ASP A 446 -50.73 -27.72 20.64
C ASP A 446 -50.46 -29.07 21.39
N ALA A 447 -50.38 -29.01 22.73
CA ALA A 447 -50.74 -30.04 23.73
C ALA A 447 -49.67 -30.40 24.79
N ALA A 448 -49.68 -29.60 25.86
CA ALA A 448 -49.84 -29.96 27.28
C ALA A 448 -49.41 -31.35 27.84
N GLY A 449 -48.76 -31.33 29.03
CA GLY A 449 -48.86 -32.46 29.97
C GLY A 449 -47.86 -32.59 31.13
N ALA A 450 -48.03 -31.76 32.17
CA ALA A 450 -47.96 -32.06 33.62
C ALA A 450 -46.72 -32.70 34.32
N ALA A 451 -46.36 -32.03 35.44
CA ALA A 451 -45.83 -32.51 36.74
C ALA A 451 -44.46 -33.22 36.75
N GLY A 452 -43.48 -32.88 37.57
CA GLY A 452 -43.44 -32.17 38.85
C GLY A 452 -42.67 -33.03 39.83
N GLU A 453 -41.48 -32.61 40.29
CA GLU A 453 -40.95 -33.00 41.60
C GLU A 453 -39.75 -32.12 41.98
N SER A 454 -39.85 -31.59 43.20
CA SER A 454 -38.84 -30.85 43.92
C SER A 454 -38.05 -31.82 44.80
N SER A 455 -36.73 -31.65 44.89
CA SER A 455 -36.06 -31.83 46.18
C SER A 455 -34.77 -31.02 46.23
N ALA A 456 -34.71 -30.12 47.19
CA ALA A 456 -33.50 -29.53 47.72
C ALA A 456 -32.68 -30.57 48.52
N VAL A 457 -31.39 -30.28 48.73
CA VAL A 457 -30.65 -30.24 50.02
C VAL A 457 -29.12 -30.34 49.75
N GLU A 458 -28.43 -29.25 50.11
CA GLU A 458 -26.98 -29.07 50.38
C GLU A 458 -26.46 -29.95 51.56
N PRO A 459 -25.18 -29.96 52.04
CA PRO A 459 -23.97 -29.19 51.65
C PRO A 459 -22.62 -30.00 51.71
N ALA A 460 -21.52 -29.24 51.51
CA ALA A 460 -20.19 -29.35 52.15
C ALA A 460 -19.12 -30.33 51.60
N HIS A 461 -18.02 -29.75 51.10
CA HIS A 461 -16.61 -29.99 51.47
C HIS A 461 -15.78 -29.02 50.60
N GLU A 462 -15.28 -27.92 51.17
CA GLU A 462 -14.00 -27.76 51.89
C GLU A 462 -12.97 -27.05 51.00
N VAL A 463 -12.44 -25.99 51.59
CA VAL A 463 -11.44 -25.08 51.05
C VAL A 463 -10.07 -25.73 51.30
N GLU A 464 -9.33 -26.02 50.24
CA GLU A 464 -7.88 -26.22 50.35
C GLU A 464 -7.15 -25.19 49.49
N ASP A 465 -6.63 -24.21 50.23
CA ASP A 465 -5.45 -23.42 49.94
C ASP A 465 -4.27 -24.32 49.55
N GLN A 466 -3.81 -24.20 48.31
CA GLN A 466 -2.42 -24.47 47.95
C GLN A 466 -1.94 -23.44 46.93
N GLY A 467 -1.40 -22.34 47.46
CA GLY A 467 -0.37 -21.60 46.76
C GLY A 467 0.85 -22.48 46.49
N VAL A 468 1.20 -22.64 45.23
CA VAL A 468 2.57 -22.80 44.79
C VAL A 468 2.75 -21.88 43.58
N ALA A 469 3.43 -20.76 43.81
CA ALA A 469 4.06 -19.99 42.76
C ALA A 469 5.02 -20.92 42.02
N ALA A 470 4.67 -21.32 40.80
CA ALA A 470 5.62 -21.84 39.85
C ALA A 470 6.54 -20.66 39.48
N ALA A 471 7.79 -20.74 39.91
CA ALA A 471 8.85 -19.89 39.38
C ALA A 471 8.88 -20.09 37.85
N PRO A 472 9.04 -19.03 37.05
CA PRO A 472 9.21 -19.19 35.61
C PRO A 472 10.48 -20.01 35.36
N ASP A 473 10.37 -21.07 34.58
CA ASP A 473 11.52 -21.82 34.09
C ASP A 473 12.37 -20.88 33.22
N GLU A 474 13.55 -20.51 33.72
CA GLU A 474 14.56 -19.75 32.98
C GLU A 474 15.10 -20.64 31.86
N VAL A 475 14.61 -20.44 30.63
CA VAL A 475 15.10 -21.14 29.44
C VAL A 475 16.25 -20.34 28.83
N GLU A 476 17.49 -20.83 29.00
CA GLU A 476 18.68 -20.25 28.36
C GLU A 476 18.67 -20.52 26.84
N VAL A 477 18.69 -19.45 26.04
CA VAL A 477 18.82 -19.54 24.57
C VAL A 477 20.19 -18.99 24.15
N LYS A 478 21.01 -19.83 23.51
CA LYS A 478 22.26 -19.40 22.87
C LYS A 478 21.97 -18.96 21.43
N VAL A 479 22.10 -17.67 21.16
CA VAL A 479 22.06 -17.13 19.79
C VAL A 479 23.40 -17.46 19.11
N ALA A 480 23.36 -18.30 18.08
CA ALA A 480 24.54 -18.61 17.28
C ALA A 480 24.87 -17.45 16.33
N MET A 481 26.16 -17.22 16.05
CA MET A 481 26.54 -16.29 14.98
C MET A 481 26.27 -16.97 13.62
N PRO A 482 25.52 -16.35 12.71
CA PRO A 482 25.31 -16.90 11.37
C PRO A 482 26.64 -16.98 10.60
N GLU A 483 26.85 -18.08 9.84
CA GLU A 483 28.04 -18.28 9.00
C GLU A 483 28.10 -17.35 7.79
N GLN A 484 26.98 -16.68 7.44
CA GLN A 484 26.85 -15.73 6.33
C GLN A 484 26.28 -14.39 6.83
N PRO A 485 26.74 -13.25 6.29
CA PRO A 485 26.21 -11.94 6.67
C PRO A 485 24.76 -11.78 6.25
N VAL A 486 23.92 -11.25 7.15
CA VAL A 486 22.51 -10.97 6.86
C VAL A 486 22.45 -9.69 6.04
N ASN A 487 21.73 -9.71 4.90
CA ASN A 487 21.52 -8.50 4.11
C ASN A 487 20.47 -7.61 4.80
N ALA A 488 20.93 -6.65 5.60
CA ALA A 488 20.09 -5.66 6.26
C ALA A 488 19.95 -4.36 5.44
N GLY A 489 20.31 -4.39 4.15
CA GLY A 489 20.19 -3.24 3.25
C GLY A 489 18.74 -2.87 2.92
N PHE A 490 18.57 -1.78 2.19
CA PHE A 490 17.27 -1.40 1.62
C PHE A 490 16.90 -2.41 0.51
N GLU A 491 15.70 -2.99 0.60
CA GLU A 491 15.18 -3.80 -0.51
C GLU A 491 14.72 -2.90 -1.64
N SER A 492 15.04 -3.26 -2.89
CA SER A 492 14.46 -2.64 -4.08
C SER A 492 12.96 -2.95 -4.14
N ALA A 493 12.15 -2.12 -3.49
CA ALA A 493 10.76 -1.95 -3.89
C ALA A 493 10.77 -1.47 -5.35
N GLY A 494 9.85 -1.98 -6.17
CA GLY A 494 9.77 -1.67 -7.61
C GLY A 494 9.45 -0.21 -7.95
N ASP A 495 9.44 0.69 -6.96
CA ASP A 495 9.46 2.14 -7.11
C ASP A 495 10.74 2.66 -6.45
N GLU A 496 11.53 3.42 -7.21
CA GLU A 496 12.77 4.08 -6.77
C GLU A 496 12.49 4.99 -5.57
N ILE A 497 12.61 4.48 -4.34
CA ILE A 497 12.70 5.31 -3.15
C ILE A 497 13.97 6.16 -3.28
N ASP A 498 13.79 7.47 -3.41
CA ASP A 498 14.85 8.45 -3.59
C ASP A 498 15.95 8.28 -2.53
N ASP A 499 17.21 8.24 -2.98
CA ASP A 499 18.38 8.15 -2.10
C ASP A 499 18.46 9.34 -1.12
N GLU A 500 17.86 10.50 -1.46
CA GLU A 500 17.69 11.62 -0.53
C GLU A 500 16.80 11.26 0.67
N ILE A 501 15.70 10.52 0.45
CA ILE A 501 14.81 10.07 1.53
C ILE A 501 15.52 9.03 2.41
N ARG A 502 16.38 8.20 1.83
CA ARG A 502 17.22 7.24 2.59
C ARG A 502 18.27 7.96 3.44
N GLU A 503 18.92 9.00 2.92
CA GLU A 503 19.89 9.81 3.69
C GLU A 503 19.21 10.50 4.88
N ILE A 504 18.08 11.18 4.66
CA ILE A 504 17.29 11.81 5.73
C ILE A 504 16.89 10.78 6.79
N PHE A 505 16.40 9.62 6.35
CA PHE A 505 16.05 8.53 7.27
C PHE A 505 17.24 8.05 8.11
N LEU A 506 18.43 7.93 7.53
CA LEU A 506 19.62 7.50 8.26
C LEU A 506 20.06 8.53 9.31
N GLU A 507 19.85 9.82 9.05
CA GLU A 507 20.05 10.89 10.03
C GLU A 507 19.02 10.80 11.16
N GLU A 508 17.73 10.70 10.83
CA GLU A 508 16.65 10.52 11.80
C GLU A 508 16.83 9.25 12.64
N PHE A 509 17.26 8.15 12.03
CA PHE A 509 17.55 6.90 12.75
C PHE A 509 18.68 7.11 13.77
N GLN A 510 19.73 7.86 13.42
CA GLN A 510 20.80 8.17 14.36
C GLN A 510 20.32 9.08 15.51
N GLU A 511 19.42 10.03 15.24
CA GLU A 511 18.79 10.85 16.29
C GLU A 511 17.94 10.01 17.24
N GLU A 512 17.18 9.06 16.71
CA GLU A 512 16.34 8.16 17.51
C GLU A 512 17.17 7.19 18.39
N ILE A 513 18.34 6.75 17.92
CA ILE A 513 19.32 6.04 18.76
C ILE A 513 19.76 6.94 19.92
N GLY A 514 20.07 8.22 19.65
CA GLY A 514 20.42 9.20 20.67
C GLY A 514 19.30 9.47 21.68
N ASN A 515 18.03 9.46 21.24
CA ASN A 515 16.87 9.56 22.13
C ASN A 515 16.81 8.36 23.09
N LEU A 516 17.06 7.13 22.61
CA LEU A 516 17.10 5.94 23.45
C LEU A 516 18.25 5.98 24.47
N ASP A 517 19.43 6.47 24.08
CA ASP A 517 20.57 6.66 24.99
C ASP A 517 20.20 7.55 26.20
N ALA A 518 19.37 8.58 25.99
CA ALA A 518 18.92 9.48 27.04
C ALA A 518 17.80 8.86 27.92
N LEU A 519 16.88 8.10 27.32
CA LEU A 519 15.69 7.56 28.00
C LEU A 519 15.95 6.26 28.78
N LEU A 520 16.78 5.37 28.24
CA LEU A 520 16.99 4.03 28.80
C LEU A 520 17.60 4.01 30.21
N PRO A 521 18.59 4.85 30.58
CA PRO A 521 19.16 4.83 31.92
C PRO A 521 18.14 5.08 33.03
N ALA A 522 17.21 6.03 32.82
CA ALA A 522 16.17 6.37 33.78
C ALA A 522 15.19 5.20 33.95
N TRP A 523 14.69 4.66 32.85
CA TRP A 523 13.75 3.53 32.90
C TRP A 523 14.39 2.25 33.46
N ARG A 524 15.66 1.94 33.14
CA ARG A 524 16.39 0.79 33.74
C ARG A 524 16.50 0.87 35.25
N SER A 525 16.56 2.08 35.82
CA SER A 525 16.63 2.28 37.27
C SER A 525 15.27 2.10 37.96
N ALA A 526 14.17 2.26 37.22
CA ALA A 526 12.80 2.08 37.69
C ALA A 526 11.90 1.44 36.60
N PRO A 527 12.07 0.14 36.28
CA PRO A 527 11.37 -0.49 35.14
C PRO A 527 9.84 -0.53 35.27
N ALA A 528 9.32 -0.41 36.49
CA ALA A 528 7.89 -0.33 36.79
C ALA A 528 7.26 1.04 36.44
N ASP A 529 8.08 2.05 36.12
CA ASP A 529 7.59 3.36 35.69
C ASP A 529 7.14 3.32 34.22
N LEU A 530 5.83 3.13 34.02
CA LEU A 530 5.22 3.11 32.70
C LEU A 530 5.26 4.47 31.99
N GLU A 531 5.36 5.59 32.73
CA GLU A 531 5.54 6.92 32.11
C GLU A 531 6.90 7.03 31.43
N ALA A 532 7.94 6.45 32.04
CA ALA A 532 9.28 6.38 31.44
C ALA A 532 9.35 5.42 30.25
N LEU A 533 8.46 4.43 30.17
CA LEU A 533 8.40 3.45 29.08
C LEU A 533 7.71 3.98 27.81
N ARG A 534 6.70 4.86 27.94
CA ARG A 534 5.96 5.40 26.78
C ARG A 534 6.86 6.10 25.74
N PRO A 535 7.84 6.95 26.13
CA PRO A 535 8.81 7.53 25.19
C PRO A 535 9.67 6.48 24.49
N ILE A 536 10.12 5.44 25.19
CA ILE A 536 10.94 4.36 24.61
C ILE A 536 10.13 3.59 23.55
N ARG A 537 8.87 3.24 23.84
CA ARG A 537 7.96 2.63 22.87
C ARG A 537 7.74 3.52 21.65
N ARG A 538 7.65 4.84 21.84
CA ARG A 538 7.50 5.79 20.71
C ARG A 538 8.69 5.72 19.76
N VAL A 539 9.92 5.58 20.25
CA VAL A 539 11.09 5.45 19.38
C VAL A 539 10.98 4.21 18.48
N PHE A 540 10.67 3.03 19.04
CA PHE A 540 10.50 1.82 18.24
C PHE A 540 9.30 1.91 17.27
N HIS A 541 8.22 2.60 17.65
CA HIS A 541 7.12 2.91 16.74
C HIS A 541 7.56 3.80 15.57
N THR A 542 8.37 4.83 15.83
CA THR A 542 8.94 5.68 14.78
C THR A 542 9.82 4.85 13.85
N LEU A 543 10.76 4.06 14.37
CA LEU A 543 11.67 3.21 13.58
C LEU A 543 10.93 2.17 12.75
N LYS A 544 9.83 1.59 13.25
CA LYS A 544 8.93 0.72 12.49
C LYS A 544 8.33 1.46 11.29
N GLY A 545 7.78 2.65 11.53
CA GLY A 545 7.09 3.45 10.51
C GLY A 545 8.04 3.97 9.44
N SER A 546 9.11 4.64 9.85
CA SER A 546 10.09 5.22 8.95
C SER A 546 10.90 4.14 8.23
N GLY A 547 11.28 3.05 8.90
CA GLY A 547 12.00 1.93 8.28
C GLY A 547 11.21 1.23 7.16
N ARG A 548 9.89 1.03 7.34
CA ARG A 548 9.03 0.47 6.27
C ARG A 548 8.85 1.42 5.09
N LEU A 549 8.78 2.72 5.36
CA LEU A 549 8.60 3.76 4.33
C LEU A 549 9.80 3.87 3.40
N VAL A 550 11.02 3.64 3.90
CA VAL A 550 12.25 3.71 3.10
C VAL A 550 12.76 2.36 2.58
N GLY A 551 12.03 1.27 2.83
CA GLY A 551 12.42 -0.08 2.39
C GLY A 551 13.44 -0.80 3.27
N ALA A 552 13.73 -0.30 4.48
CA ALA A 552 14.55 -0.97 5.48
C ALA A 552 13.73 -2.03 6.25
N LYS A 553 13.28 -3.08 5.54
CA LYS A 553 12.32 -4.07 6.08
C LYS A 553 12.81 -4.77 7.35
N VAL A 554 14.06 -5.23 7.35
CA VAL A 554 14.68 -5.92 8.49
C VAL A 554 14.63 -5.06 9.76
N LEU A 555 14.90 -3.76 9.64
CA LEU A 555 14.81 -2.82 10.77
C LEU A 555 13.34 -2.59 11.18
N GLY A 556 12.45 -2.43 10.20
CA GLY A 556 11.03 -2.18 10.45
C GLY A 556 10.32 -3.36 11.13
N GLU A 557 10.65 -4.59 10.76
CA GLU A 557 10.15 -5.83 11.36
C GLU A 557 10.71 -6.00 12.78
N PHE A 558 12.02 -5.88 12.95
CA PHE A 558 12.64 -5.94 14.27
C PHE A 558 12.06 -4.90 15.25
N ALA A 559 11.90 -3.65 14.79
CA ALA A 559 11.31 -2.57 15.60
C ALA A 559 9.85 -2.87 15.99
N TRP A 560 9.07 -3.50 15.10
CA TRP A 560 7.70 -3.92 15.39
C TRP A 560 7.63 -4.98 16.50
N HIS A 561 8.50 -6.01 16.45
CA HIS A 561 8.55 -7.04 17.48
C HIS A 561 8.90 -6.46 18.87
N VAL A 562 9.87 -5.55 18.93
CA VAL A 562 10.22 -4.84 20.17
C VAL A 562 9.04 -3.98 20.65
N GLU A 563 8.40 -3.21 19.76
CA GLU A 563 7.25 -2.37 20.10
C GLU A 563 6.07 -3.19 20.64
N ASN A 564 5.74 -4.32 20.01
CA ASN A 564 4.66 -5.21 20.44
C ASN A 564 4.92 -5.77 21.85
N MET A 565 6.15 -6.19 22.14
CA MET A 565 6.53 -6.63 23.48
C MET A 565 6.39 -5.50 24.51
N LEU A 566 6.82 -4.27 24.18
CA LEU A 566 6.63 -3.11 25.06
C LEU A 566 5.16 -2.73 25.27
N ASN A 567 4.28 -2.96 24.29
CA ASN A 567 2.85 -2.74 24.43
C ASN A 567 2.24 -3.65 25.51
N ARG A 568 2.68 -4.90 25.61
CA ARG A 568 2.27 -5.84 26.68
C ARG A 568 2.72 -5.39 28.07
N VAL A 569 3.83 -4.65 28.14
CA VAL A 569 4.29 -4.07 29.40
C VAL A 569 3.46 -2.84 29.77
N LEU A 570 3.07 -2.02 28.80
CA LEU A 570 2.26 -0.82 29.01
C LEU A 570 0.79 -1.12 29.33
N ASP A 571 0.21 -2.17 28.77
CA ASP A 571 -1.18 -2.60 29.04
C ASP A 571 -1.32 -3.42 30.34
N GLY A 572 -0.20 -3.74 30.99
CA GLY A 572 -0.15 -4.49 32.24
C GLY A 572 -0.33 -6.00 32.09
N SER A 573 -0.45 -6.53 30.87
CA SER A 573 -0.49 -7.97 30.62
C SER A 573 0.86 -8.67 30.87
N ARG A 574 1.96 -7.90 30.87
CA ARG A 574 3.32 -8.37 31.17
C ARG A 574 4.02 -7.44 32.17
N PRO A 575 4.68 -7.95 33.23
CA PRO A 575 5.54 -7.11 34.06
C PRO A 575 6.83 -6.72 33.30
N ALA A 576 7.40 -5.56 33.62
CA ALA A 576 8.74 -5.17 33.18
C ALA A 576 9.82 -6.04 33.88
N SER A 577 9.88 -7.33 33.53
CA SER A 577 10.77 -8.32 34.13
C SER A 577 12.24 -8.01 33.81
N PRO A 578 13.19 -8.57 34.58
CA PRO A 578 14.61 -8.46 34.26
C PRO A 578 14.95 -8.92 32.83
N ALA A 579 14.24 -9.93 32.31
CA ALA A 579 14.40 -10.43 30.95
C ALA A 579 13.97 -9.39 29.90
N VAL A 580 12.83 -8.70 30.12
CA VAL A 580 12.39 -7.59 29.28
C VAL A 580 13.41 -6.45 29.27
N VAL A 581 13.91 -6.05 30.45
CA VAL A 581 14.91 -4.97 30.56
C VAL A 581 16.24 -5.35 29.87
N ALA A 582 16.67 -6.61 30.00
CA ALA A 582 17.85 -7.12 29.32
C ALA A 582 17.67 -7.11 27.80
N PHE A 583 16.53 -7.57 27.30
CA PHE A 583 16.23 -7.60 25.88
C PHE A 583 16.15 -6.21 25.26
N VAL A 584 15.47 -5.24 25.89
CA VAL A 584 15.46 -3.84 25.42
C VAL A 584 16.87 -3.26 25.36
N SER A 585 17.74 -3.65 26.29
CA SER A 585 19.15 -3.23 26.28
C SER A 585 19.95 -3.85 25.15
N GLN A 586 19.65 -5.09 24.80
CA GLN A 586 20.24 -5.77 23.64
C GLN A 586 19.74 -5.17 22.33
N ALA A 587 18.44 -4.90 22.20
CA ALA A 587 17.85 -4.24 21.04
C ALA A 587 18.51 -2.88 20.81
N HIS A 588 18.70 -2.10 21.87
CA HIS A 588 19.42 -0.83 21.80
C HIS A 588 20.89 -0.98 21.33
N ALA A 589 21.61 -2.01 21.79
CA ALA A 589 22.99 -2.27 21.35
C ALA A 589 23.09 -2.76 19.90
N LEU A 590 21.98 -3.21 19.31
CA LEU A 590 21.90 -3.69 17.94
C LEU A 590 21.62 -2.55 16.95
N LEU A 591 20.88 -1.51 17.35
CA LEU A 591 20.51 -0.40 16.45
C LEU A 591 21.72 0.26 15.76
N PRO A 592 22.87 0.54 16.42
CA PRO A 592 24.05 1.08 15.74
C PRO A 592 24.64 0.14 14.69
N GLN A 593 24.51 -1.19 14.89
CA GLN A 593 24.99 -2.19 13.93
C GLN A 593 24.06 -2.26 12.71
N LEU A 594 22.75 -2.17 12.93
CA LEU A 594 21.76 -2.06 11.86
C LEU A 594 21.94 -0.76 11.06
N HIS A 595 22.20 0.36 11.73
CA HIS A 595 22.51 1.64 11.09
C HIS A 595 23.77 1.55 10.21
N ALA A 596 24.85 0.95 10.74
CA ALA A 596 26.07 0.73 9.95
C ALA A 596 25.85 -0.22 8.77
N ALA A 597 24.99 -1.23 8.90
CA ALA A 597 24.66 -2.14 7.81
C ALA A 597 23.83 -1.46 6.73
N LEU A 598 22.86 -0.62 7.09
CA LEU A 598 22.06 0.17 6.15
C LEU A 598 22.89 1.23 5.40
N ARG A 599 23.96 1.75 6.02
CA ARG A 599 24.95 2.63 5.36
C ARG A 599 25.93 1.88 4.45
N GLY A 600 25.94 0.55 4.47
CA GLY A 600 26.92 -0.27 3.75
C GLY A 600 28.32 -0.29 4.37
N ASP A 601 28.49 0.26 5.58
CA ASP A 601 29.78 0.35 6.28
C ASP A 601 30.25 -0.98 6.88
N ALA A 602 29.31 -1.85 7.23
CA ALA A 602 29.59 -3.10 7.91
C ALA A 602 28.55 -4.18 7.60
N ALA A 603 28.99 -5.42 7.41
CA ALA A 603 28.08 -6.55 7.29
C ALA A 603 27.51 -6.95 8.66
N LEU A 604 26.19 -7.12 8.73
CA LEU A 604 25.52 -7.55 9.95
C LEU A 604 25.78 -9.04 10.22
N ARG A 605 26.32 -9.37 11.39
CA ARG A 605 26.64 -10.74 11.82
C ARG A 605 25.78 -11.21 13.00
N VAL A 606 24.64 -10.56 13.21
CA VAL A 606 23.68 -10.90 14.27
C VAL A 606 22.47 -11.56 13.64
N ASP A 607 22.00 -12.64 14.23
CA ASP A 607 20.77 -13.33 13.82
C ASP A 607 19.55 -12.54 14.31
N ILE A 608 19.03 -11.66 13.45
CA ILE A 608 17.85 -10.82 13.74
C ILE A 608 16.59 -11.66 13.94
N PRO A 609 16.26 -12.65 13.08
CA PRO A 609 15.11 -13.53 13.29
C PRO A 609 15.12 -14.24 14.64
N ALA A 610 16.29 -14.66 15.14
CA ALA A 610 16.40 -15.24 16.47
C ALA A 610 16.04 -14.26 17.59
N LEU A 611 16.38 -12.97 17.44
CA LEU A 611 16.04 -11.93 18.41
C LEU A 611 14.55 -11.54 18.34
N GLU A 612 13.96 -11.53 17.15
CA GLU A 612 12.51 -11.33 16.95
C GLU A 612 11.71 -12.44 17.64
N ALA A 613 12.13 -13.70 17.47
CA ALA A 613 11.53 -14.83 18.16
C ALA A 613 11.65 -14.72 19.69
N VAL A 614 12.75 -14.15 20.21
CA VAL A 614 12.89 -13.86 21.65
C VAL A 614 11.92 -12.76 22.10
N ALA A 615 11.74 -11.70 21.32
CA ALA A 615 10.77 -10.64 21.62
C ALA A 615 9.34 -11.19 21.70
N ASP A 616 8.95 -12.06 20.76
CA ASP A 616 7.64 -12.68 20.73
C ASP A 616 7.40 -13.61 21.92
N ARG A 617 8.41 -14.39 22.31
CA ARG A 617 8.34 -15.24 23.51
C ARG A 617 8.23 -14.42 24.80
N LEU A 618 8.97 -13.31 24.89
CA LEU A 618 8.86 -12.36 26.00
C LEU A 618 7.46 -11.72 26.05
N ALA A 619 6.89 -11.37 24.88
CA ALA A 619 5.54 -10.85 24.77
C ALA A 619 4.47 -11.89 25.15
N ALA A 620 4.68 -13.17 24.80
CA ALA A 620 3.81 -14.29 25.14
C ALA A 620 3.87 -14.72 26.62
N GLY A 621 4.86 -14.21 27.36
CA GLY A 621 4.95 -14.40 28.81
C GLY A 621 6.12 -15.28 29.29
N GLU A 622 7.04 -15.66 28.41
CA GLU A 622 8.23 -16.44 28.76
C GLU A 622 9.39 -15.51 29.16
N ASP A 623 9.98 -15.68 30.36
CA ASP A 623 11.18 -14.92 30.77
C ASP A 623 12.44 -15.60 30.24
N VAL A 624 12.82 -15.27 29.01
CA VAL A 624 14.04 -15.77 28.34
C VAL A 624 15.19 -14.79 28.56
N LEU A 625 16.28 -15.25 29.18
CA LEU A 625 17.52 -14.47 29.32
C LEU A 625 18.46 -14.78 28.15
N VAL A 626 18.84 -13.75 27.40
CA VAL A 626 19.83 -13.86 26.33
C VAL A 626 21.23 -13.59 26.89
N GLU A 627 22.09 -14.60 26.90
CA GLU A 627 23.52 -14.40 27.17
C GLU A 627 24.21 -13.82 25.92
N SER A 628 24.68 -12.59 26.01
CA SER A 628 25.67 -12.05 25.06
C SER A 628 27.06 -12.57 25.46
N ALA A 629 27.76 -13.24 24.55
CA ALA A 629 29.17 -13.55 24.75
C ALA A 629 29.94 -12.25 25.05
N PRO A 630 30.88 -12.24 26.02
CA PRO A 630 31.53 -11.01 26.44
C PRO A 630 32.29 -10.37 25.28
N THR A 631 32.01 -9.09 25.06
CA THR A 631 32.77 -8.19 24.21
C THR A 631 34.22 -8.17 24.71
N ALA A 632 35.09 -8.96 24.07
CA ALA A 632 36.52 -8.91 24.35
C ALA A 632 37.02 -7.51 23.97
N SER A 633 37.52 -6.79 24.98
CA SER A 633 38.11 -5.46 24.84
C SER A 633 39.16 -5.43 23.74
N LEU A 634 39.00 -4.52 22.80
CA LEU A 634 40.08 -4.08 21.93
C LEU A 634 41.12 -3.34 22.79
N GLN A 635 42.23 -4.01 23.10
CA GLN A 635 43.45 -3.38 23.58
C GLN A 635 44.62 -3.79 22.69
N GLU A 636 45.30 -2.75 22.21
CA GLU A 636 46.56 -2.67 21.48
C GLU A 636 47.53 -3.85 21.66
N GLU A 637 47.99 -4.42 20.53
CA GLU A 637 49.37 -4.90 20.46
C GLU A 637 49.96 -4.64 19.07
N ALA A 638 51.02 -3.85 19.09
CA ALA A 638 51.76 -3.36 17.96
C ALA A 638 52.77 -4.41 17.44
N ALA A 639 52.88 -4.46 16.11
CA ALA A 639 54.08 -4.71 15.30
C ALA A 639 55.05 -5.85 15.69
N VAL A 640 55.12 -6.86 14.83
CA VAL A 640 56.42 -7.44 14.41
C VAL A 640 56.47 -7.50 12.89
N VAL A 641 57.44 -6.75 12.36
CA VAL A 641 57.88 -6.68 10.98
C VAL A 641 58.74 -7.92 10.67
N GLU A 642 58.46 -8.62 9.58
CA GLU A 642 59.48 -9.43 8.90
C GLU A 642 59.50 -9.07 7.41
N ALA A 643 60.63 -8.53 6.97
CA ALA A 643 60.84 -7.91 5.67
C ALA A 643 61.56 -8.85 4.69
N ALA A 644 60.91 -9.05 3.55
CA ALA A 644 61.40 -8.99 2.17
C ALA A 644 62.57 -9.88 1.67
N ALA A 645 62.30 -10.65 0.60
CA ALA A 645 62.71 -10.33 -0.81
C ALA A 645 62.63 -11.59 -1.74
N PRO A 646 62.61 -11.47 -3.09
CA PRO A 646 62.21 -10.35 -3.96
C PRO A 646 61.26 -10.70 -5.13
N ALA A 647 60.57 -9.67 -5.63
CA ALA A 647 60.19 -9.36 -7.02
C ALA A 647 59.67 -10.47 -7.97
N SER A 648 58.35 -10.50 -8.14
CA SER A 648 57.70 -10.58 -9.46
C SER A 648 56.62 -9.49 -9.54
N ALA A 649 56.35 -8.97 -10.74
CA ALA A 649 55.40 -7.89 -11.07
C ALA A 649 54.03 -8.01 -10.35
N PRO A 650 53.29 -6.89 -10.13
CA PRO A 650 52.07 -6.94 -9.34
C PRO A 650 51.03 -7.79 -10.08
N ALA A 651 50.68 -8.93 -9.49
CA ALA A 651 49.45 -9.61 -9.85
C ALA A 651 48.31 -8.72 -9.34
N ALA A 652 47.45 -8.24 -10.24
CA ALA A 652 46.23 -7.57 -9.83
C ALA A 652 45.42 -8.56 -8.97
N ASP A 653 45.02 -8.13 -7.78
CA ASP A 653 43.98 -8.83 -7.04
C ASP A 653 42.75 -8.85 -7.95
N THR A 654 42.26 -10.04 -8.28
CA THR A 654 41.10 -10.22 -9.16
C THR A 654 39.99 -10.96 -8.43
N VAL A 655 38.74 -10.68 -8.78
CA VAL A 655 37.54 -11.29 -8.21
C VAL A 655 36.70 -11.86 -9.35
N ALA A 656 36.05 -12.99 -9.09
CA ALA A 656 35.10 -13.57 -10.02
C ALA A 656 33.74 -12.87 -9.90
N VAL A 657 33.18 -12.46 -11.04
CA VAL A 657 31.88 -11.79 -11.11
C VAL A 657 30.97 -12.58 -12.05
N GLN A 658 29.74 -12.82 -11.63
CA GLN A 658 28.74 -13.53 -12.43
C GLN A 658 27.74 -12.51 -13.00
N ILE A 659 27.76 -12.33 -14.33
CA ILE A 659 26.82 -11.43 -15.03
C ILE A 659 26.24 -12.19 -16.21
N ASP A 660 24.94 -12.04 -16.45
CA ASP A 660 24.26 -12.55 -17.63
C ASP A 660 24.80 -11.89 -18.92
N ALA A 661 24.85 -12.64 -20.02
CA ALA A 661 25.42 -12.16 -21.29
C ALA A 661 24.66 -10.97 -21.89
N VAL A 662 23.34 -10.91 -21.71
CA VAL A 662 22.50 -9.80 -22.19
C VAL A 662 22.69 -8.56 -21.32
N LEU A 663 22.73 -8.73 -20.00
CA LEU A 663 23.02 -7.65 -19.06
C LEU A 663 24.42 -7.06 -19.26
N LEU A 664 25.40 -7.90 -19.60
CA LEU A 664 26.75 -7.46 -19.93
C LEU A 664 26.79 -6.62 -21.21
N GLU A 665 26.01 -6.96 -22.24
CA GLU A 665 25.95 -6.17 -23.49
C GLU A 665 25.33 -4.79 -23.26
N ILE A 666 24.25 -4.72 -22.47
CA ILE A 666 23.61 -3.46 -22.08
C ILE A 666 24.59 -2.61 -21.26
N LEU A 667 25.22 -3.19 -20.24
CA LEU A 667 26.18 -2.53 -19.37
C LEU A 667 27.35 -1.93 -20.16
N VAL A 668 27.93 -2.66 -21.11
CA VAL A 668 29.05 -2.19 -21.94
C VAL A 668 28.67 -0.97 -22.75
N ASN A 669 27.48 -0.98 -23.37
CA ASN A 669 27.01 0.13 -24.21
C ASN A 669 26.74 1.39 -23.37
N GLU A 670 26.11 1.23 -22.21
CA GLU A 670 25.78 2.32 -21.30
C GLU A 670 27.03 2.93 -20.67
N VAL A 671 27.94 2.09 -20.15
CA VAL A 671 29.23 2.52 -19.59
C VAL A 671 30.06 3.29 -20.62
N GLY A 672 30.05 2.86 -21.89
CA GLY A 672 30.78 3.54 -22.96
C GLY A 672 30.35 5.00 -23.17
N ALA A 673 29.04 5.28 -23.14
CA ALA A 673 28.49 6.61 -23.33
C ALA A 673 28.85 7.57 -22.17
N HIS A 674 28.76 7.08 -20.93
CA HIS A 674 29.09 7.89 -19.76
C HIS A 674 30.61 8.09 -19.59
N LEU A 675 31.42 7.08 -19.90
CA LEU A 675 32.88 7.24 -19.93
C LEU A 675 33.34 8.31 -20.92
N ALA A 676 32.72 8.42 -22.10
CA ALA A 676 33.04 9.46 -23.06
C ALA A 676 32.83 10.88 -22.49
N THR A 677 31.82 11.06 -21.62
CA THR A 677 31.55 12.34 -20.94
C THR A 677 32.66 12.66 -19.92
N VAL A 678 33.08 11.67 -19.12
CA VAL A 678 34.20 11.83 -18.17
C VAL A 678 35.51 12.12 -18.90
N GLU A 679 35.76 11.46 -20.03
CA GLU A 679 36.94 11.68 -20.87
C GLU A 679 36.97 13.06 -21.53
N ALA A 680 35.82 13.57 -21.98
CA ALA A 680 35.71 14.92 -22.50
C ALA A 680 36.03 15.97 -21.42
N TRP A 681 35.58 15.75 -20.18
CA TRP A 681 35.96 16.59 -19.05
C TRP A 681 37.46 16.50 -18.73
N LEU A 682 38.05 15.29 -18.70
CA LEU A 682 39.49 15.10 -18.48
C LEU A 682 40.34 15.82 -19.53
N ALA A 683 39.91 15.82 -20.79
CA ALA A 683 40.59 16.54 -21.87
C ALA A 683 40.56 18.07 -21.64
N ARG A 684 39.45 18.62 -21.15
CA ARG A 684 39.35 20.04 -20.75
C ARG A 684 40.24 20.35 -19.54
N ALA A 685 40.23 19.47 -18.53
CA ALA A 685 41.08 19.61 -17.35
C ALA A 685 42.57 19.64 -17.70
N GLN A 686 43.01 18.79 -18.63
CA GLN A 686 44.37 18.80 -19.16
C GLN A 686 44.72 20.06 -19.96
N ALA A 687 43.73 20.69 -20.61
CA ALA A 687 43.89 21.96 -21.30
C ALA A 687 43.90 23.19 -20.36
N GLY A 688 43.73 22.98 -19.05
CA GLY A 688 43.80 24.00 -18.01
C GLY A 688 42.45 24.39 -17.40
N ASP A 689 41.36 23.73 -17.80
CA ASP A 689 40.02 23.97 -17.27
C ASP A 689 39.49 22.75 -16.51
N ALA A 690 39.77 22.69 -15.20
CA ALA A 690 39.37 21.60 -14.32
C ALA A 690 38.09 21.90 -13.52
N THR A 691 37.22 22.81 -13.99
CA THR A 691 35.94 23.07 -13.33
C THR A 691 35.01 21.88 -13.50
N VAL A 692 34.44 21.39 -12.41
CA VAL A 692 33.43 20.32 -12.44
C VAL A 692 32.06 20.91 -12.79
N ASP A 693 31.25 20.14 -13.50
CA ASP A 693 29.89 20.50 -13.90
C ASP A 693 28.90 19.37 -13.57
N SER A 694 27.60 19.67 -13.68
CA SER A 694 26.53 18.68 -13.48
C SER A 694 26.58 17.54 -14.50
N GLY A 695 27.16 17.77 -15.68
CA GLY A 695 27.39 16.74 -16.70
C GLY A 695 28.36 15.65 -16.24
N LEU A 696 29.48 16.05 -15.62
CA LEU A 696 30.45 15.14 -15.02
C LEU A 696 29.86 14.39 -13.82
N LEU A 697 29.15 15.10 -12.94
CA LEU A 697 28.51 14.49 -11.77
C LEU A 697 27.49 13.42 -12.22
N ARG A 698 26.63 13.75 -13.19
CA ARG A 698 25.64 12.82 -13.74
C ARG A 698 26.30 11.62 -14.41
N ALA A 699 27.38 11.81 -15.17
CA ALA A 699 28.09 10.70 -15.80
C ALA A 699 28.70 9.74 -14.77
N LEU A 700 29.28 10.24 -13.68
CA LEU A 700 29.80 9.40 -12.60
C LEU A 700 28.70 8.72 -11.79
N HIS A 701 27.57 9.40 -11.55
CA HIS A 701 26.39 8.85 -10.90
C HIS A 701 25.80 7.68 -11.71
N THR A 702 25.58 7.86 -13.01
CA THR A 702 25.05 6.79 -13.86
C THR A 702 26.05 5.63 -14.01
N LEU A 703 27.36 5.89 -14.08
CA LEU A 703 28.38 4.82 -14.03
C LEU A 703 28.31 4.03 -12.71
N ASN A 704 28.18 4.74 -11.58
CA ASN A 704 28.09 4.11 -10.27
C ASN A 704 26.82 3.23 -10.16
N GLY A 705 25.68 3.75 -10.61
CA GLY A 705 24.41 3.01 -10.68
C GLY A 705 24.49 1.78 -11.57
N ALA A 706 25.01 1.91 -12.80
CA ALA A 706 25.13 0.80 -13.73
C ALA A 706 25.97 -0.36 -13.18
N PHE A 707 27.12 -0.07 -12.56
CA PHE A 707 27.97 -1.11 -11.96
C PHE A 707 27.38 -1.72 -10.67
N ALA A 708 26.64 -0.94 -9.87
CA ALA A 708 25.94 -1.44 -8.71
C ALA A 708 24.81 -2.41 -9.09
N MET A 709 24.04 -2.10 -10.14
CA MET A 709 22.97 -2.97 -10.67
C MET A 709 23.50 -4.26 -11.27
N SER A 710 24.68 -4.22 -11.89
CA SER A 710 25.34 -5.39 -12.47
C SER A 710 26.17 -6.23 -11.47
N GLU A 711 26.09 -5.93 -10.17
CA GLU A 711 26.83 -6.59 -9.10
C GLU A 711 28.35 -6.69 -9.39
N VAL A 712 29.00 -5.58 -9.72
CA VAL A 712 30.47 -5.49 -9.92
C VAL A 712 31.13 -4.68 -8.79
N PRO A 713 31.30 -5.24 -7.57
CA PRO A 713 31.71 -4.45 -6.40
C PRO A 713 33.09 -3.81 -6.54
N SER A 714 33.99 -4.41 -7.34
CA SER A 714 35.34 -3.89 -7.57
C SER A 714 35.35 -2.54 -8.28
N VAL A 715 34.35 -2.28 -9.13
CA VAL A 715 34.20 -1.01 -9.87
C VAL A 715 33.40 -0.01 -9.04
N THR A 716 32.31 -0.46 -8.40
CA THR A 716 31.50 0.38 -7.49
C THR A 716 32.33 0.98 -6.36
N ALA A 717 33.31 0.22 -5.84
CA ALA A 717 34.26 0.67 -4.82
C ALA A 717 35.09 1.90 -5.26
N VAL A 718 35.22 2.15 -6.56
CA VAL A 718 35.95 3.30 -7.13
C VAL A 718 35.01 4.40 -7.61
N THR A 719 33.90 4.04 -8.27
CA THR A 719 32.96 5.02 -8.83
C THR A 719 32.21 5.78 -7.75
N SER A 720 31.83 5.12 -6.65
CA SER A 720 31.13 5.76 -5.52
C SER A 720 31.94 6.88 -4.85
N PRO A 721 33.21 6.67 -4.41
CA PRO A 721 34.00 7.77 -3.87
C PRO A 721 34.37 8.82 -4.92
N ALA A 722 34.46 8.47 -6.21
CA ALA A 722 34.67 9.44 -7.29
C ALA A 722 33.47 10.37 -7.50
N GLU A 723 32.26 9.81 -7.49
CA GLU A 723 31.01 10.56 -7.52
C GLU A 723 30.91 11.52 -6.32
N GLY A 724 31.16 11.01 -5.11
CA GLY A 724 31.16 11.83 -3.90
C GLY A 724 32.21 12.95 -3.93
N TYR A 725 33.39 12.70 -4.49
CA TYR A 725 34.43 13.72 -4.67
C TYR A 725 33.96 14.84 -5.61
N VAL A 726 33.38 14.49 -6.77
CA VAL A 726 32.86 15.47 -7.74
C VAL A 726 31.65 16.24 -7.17
N LYS A 727 30.75 15.57 -6.45
CA LYS A 727 29.60 16.18 -5.74
C LYS A 727 30.09 17.28 -4.79
N ARG A 728 31.13 17.01 -4.00
CA ARG A 728 31.71 17.98 -3.05
C ARG A 728 32.47 19.11 -3.74
N LEU A 729 33.17 18.85 -4.85
CA LEU A 729 33.81 19.90 -5.65
C LEU A 729 32.77 20.85 -6.26
N LEU A 730 31.67 20.30 -6.77
CA LEU A 730 30.59 21.06 -7.38
C LEU A 730 29.92 21.96 -6.34
N ALA A 731 29.60 21.43 -5.16
CA ALA A 731 29.02 22.19 -4.06
C ALA A 731 29.95 23.28 -3.52
N ALA A 732 31.26 22.99 -3.46
CA ALA A 732 32.26 23.96 -3.05
C ALA A 732 32.61 25.00 -4.14
N HIS A 733 32.08 24.83 -5.36
CA HIS A 733 32.43 25.60 -6.55
C HIS A 733 33.96 25.66 -6.78
N LYS A 734 34.64 24.53 -6.57
CA LYS A 734 36.10 24.41 -6.71
C LYS A 734 36.46 23.57 -7.93
N PRO A 735 37.48 23.96 -8.71
CA PRO A 735 38.04 23.07 -9.71
C PRO A 735 38.75 21.90 -9.03
N ALA A 736 38.81 20.76 -9.72
CA ALA A 736 39.64 19.64 -9.27
C ALA A 736 41.11 20.03 -9.31
N ASP A 737 41.87 19.65 -8.27
CA ASP A 737 43.31 19.83 -8.27
C ASP A 737 44.01 18.76 -9.13
N GLY A 738 45.33 18.89 -9.30
CA GLY A 738 46.09 17.95 -10.14
C GLY A 738 46.03 16.51 -9.65
N ASP A 739 45.84 16.30 -8.33
CA ASP A 739 45.69 14.96 -7.76
C ASP A 739 44.32 14.37 -8.06
N GLY A 740 43.25 15.17 -7.97
CA GLY A 740 41.89 14.79 -8.34
C GLY A 740 41.72 14.52 -9.83
N VAL A 741 42.34 15.31 -10.71
CA VAL A 741 42.33 15.05 -12.16
C VAL A 741 43.04 13.73 -12.47
N ALA A 742 44.17 13.46 -11.82
CA ALA A 742 44.89 12.19 -11.96
C ALA A 742 44.07 11.00 -11.42
N ALA A 743 43.43 11.16 -10.27
CA ALA A 743 42.57 10.12 -9.69
C ALA A 743 41.38 9.81 -10.59
N LEU A 744 40.69 10.81 -11.15
CA LEU A 744 39.58 10.61 -12.10
C LEU A 744 40.03 9.97 -13.42
N ALA A 745 41.25 10.25 -13.90
CA ALA A 745 41.83 9.53 -15.03
C ALA A 745 42.09 8.05 -14.71
N GLU A 746 42.52 7.75 -13.49
CA GLU A 746 42.68 6.37 -12.99
C GLU A 746 41.32 5.66 -12.85
N VAL A 747 40.23 6.37 -12.51
CA VAL A 747 38.86 5.80 -12.53
C VAL A 747 38.47 5.35 -13.93
N VAL A 748 38.68 6.20 -14.94
CA VAL A 748 38.40 5.83 -16.34
C VAL A 748 39.19 4.59 -16.76
N ALA A 749 40.47 4.52 -16.38
CA ALA A 749 41.32 3.36 -16.66
C ALA A 749 40.82 2.09 -15.93
N ALA A 750 40.38 2.22 -14.68
CA ALA A 750 39.83 1.13 -13.88
C ALA A 750 38.54 0.57 -14.48
N VAL A 751 37.60 1.45 -14.85
CA VAL A 751 36.34 1.05 -15.49
C VAL A 751 36.62 0.31 -16.81
N ARG A 752 37.49 0.86 -17.68
CA ARG A 752 37.86 0.20 -18.93
C ARG A 752 38.49 -1.18 -18.70
N ALA A 753 39.38 -1.30 -17.72
CA ALA A 753 40.01 -2.57 -17.38
C ALA A 753 39.01 -3.61 -16.86
N ALA A 754 38.05 -3.19 -16.05
CA ALA A 754 36.99 -4.06 -15.55
C ALA A 754 36.02 -4.49 -16.65
N THR A 755 35.56 -3.57 -17.50
CA THR A 755 34.69 -3.90 -18.64
C THR A 755 35.37 -4.88 -19.61
N ALA A 756 36.67 -4.68 -19.90
CA ALA A 756 37.43 -5.60 -20.74
C ALA A 756 37.60 -6.98 -20.07
N ALA A 757 37.80 -7.02 -18.75
CA ALA A 757 37.90 -8.28 -18.01
C ALA A 757 36.56 -9.04 -17.98
N LEU A 758 35.44 -8.34 -17.78
CA LEU A 758 34.09 -8.93 -17.85
C LEU A 758 33.79 -9.55 -19.22
N GLN A 759 34.29 -8.94 -20.30
CA GLN A 759 34.11 -9.48 -21.66
C GLN A 759 35.03 -10.67 -21.99
N ALA A 760 36.23 -10.73 -21.41
CA ALA A 760 37.24 -11.74 -21.75
C ALA A 760 37.28 -12.91 -20.76
N THR A 761 37.31 -12.61 -19.47
CA THR A 761 37.50 -13.54 -18.36
C THR A 761 36.75 -13.02 -17.11
N PRO A 762 35.42 -13.26 -17.01
CA PRO A 762 34.57 -12.79 -15.90
C PRO A 762 35.06 -13.24 -14.51
N ASP A 763 35.82 -14.34 -14.45
CA ASP A 763 36.40 -14.86 -13.22
C ASP A 763 37.63 -14.06 -12.72
N GLN A 764 38.09 -13.06 -13.49
CA GLN A 764 39.33 -12.33 -13.24
C GLN A 764 39.15 -10.80 -13.37
N VAL A 765 38.10 -10.24 -12.76
CA VAL A 765 37.90 -8.78 -12.76
C VAL A 765 38.86 -8.11 -11.77
N PRO A 766 39.65 -7.09 -12.16
CA PRO A 766 40.61 -6.44 -11.27
C PRO A 766 39.94 -5.70 -10.10
N VAL A 767 40.62 -5.66 -8.95
CA VAL A 767 40.25 -4.88 -7.77
C VAL A 767 41.14 -3.65 -7.65
N PHE A 768 40.54 -2.52 -7.28
CA PHE A 768 41.18 -1.19 -7.31
C PHE A 768 41.23 -0.54 -5.91
N THR A 769 41.59 -1.30 -4.87
CA THR A 769 41.56 -0.85 -3.46
C THR A 769 42.37 0.42 -3.18
N ALA A 770 43.56 0.54 -3.76
CA ALA A 770 44.42 1.71 -3.59
C ALA A 770 43.81 2.99 -4.19
N LEU A 771 43.16 2.86 -5.35
CA LEU A 771 42.49 3.97 -6.03
C LEU A 771 41.24 4.41 -5.25
N ALA A 772 40.43 3.45 -4.79
CA ALA A 772 39.27 3.70 -3.95
C ALA A 772 39.64 4.48 -2.67
N ALA A 773 40.70 4.06 -1.97
CA ALA A 773 41.18 4.73 -0.77
C ALA A 773 41.67 6.17 -1.05
N ARG A 774 42.33 6.40 -2.19
CA ARG A 774 42.78 7.74 -2.60
C ARG A 774 41.60 8.66 -2.92
N LEU A 775 40.59 8.18 -3.63
CA LEU A 775 39.38 8.95 -3.93
C LEU A 775 38.58 9.31 -2.68
N ALA A 776 38.45 8.36 -1.75
CA ALA A 776 37.83 8.63 -0.44
C ALA A 776 38.60 9.70 0.33
N ALA A 777 39.93 9.63 0.36
CA ALA A 777 40.76 10.66 1.00
C ALA A 777 40.65 12.03 0.33
N LEU A 778 40.51 12.10 -0.99
CA LEU A 778 40.27 13.35 -1.72
C LEU A 778 38.87 13.93 -1.44
N ARG A 779 37.86 13.08 -1.41
CA ARG A 779 36.48 13.44 -1.02
C ARG A 779 36.43 14.01 0.40
N ASP A 780 37.10 13.36 1.35
CA ASP A 780 37.04 13.69 2.77
C ASP A 780 37.84 14.95 3.14
N GLN A 781 38.69 15.45 2.23
CA GLN A 781 39.36 16.75 2.35
C GLN A 781 38.44 17.93 2.03
N LEU A 782 37.30 17.68 1.39
CA LEU A 782 36.31 18.70 1.05
C LEU A 782 35.17 18.69 2.10
N PRO A 783 34.63 19.87 2.46
CA PRO A 783 33.50 19.96 3.37
C PRO A 783 32.30 19.16 2.84
N GLU A 784 31.51 18.63 3.76
CA GLU A 784 30.28 17.94 3.43
C GLU A 784 29.34 18.88 2.66
N ALA A 785 28.75 18.36 1.59
CA ALA A 785 28.13 19.16 0.55
C ALA A 785 26.61 19.01 0.59
N THR A 786 25.91 20.05 1.02
CA THR A 786 24.47 20.21 0.79
C THR A 786 24.28 20.91 -0.55
N LEU A 787 24.24 20.15 -1.64
CA LEU A 787 23.78 20.70 -2.92
C LEU A 787 22.27 20.91 -2.81
N ARG A 788 21.78 22.11 -3.12
CA ARG A 788 20.35 22.34 -3.27
C ARG A 788 19.86 21.57 -4.50
N PHE A 789 18.67 20.98 -4.41
CA PHE A 789 18.04 20.21 -5.49
C PHE A 789 18.04 20.96 -6.84
N GLU A 790 17.86 22.29 -6.81
CA GLU A 790 17.93 23.18 -7.97
C GLU A 790 19.33 23.31 -8.60
N ASP A 791 20.42 23.12 -7.85
CA ASP A 791 21.81 23.30 -8.31
C ASP A 791 22.48 21.99 -8.77
N ALA A 792 22.08 20.84 -8.19
CA ALA A 792 22.60 19.52 -8.57
C ALA A 792 22.09 19.04 -9.94
N TYR A 793 20.87 19.46 -10.29
CA TYR A 793 20.15 19.08 -11.51
C TYR A 793 19.55 20.29 -12.23
N ALA A 794 20.15 21.48 -12.08
CA ALA A 794 19.76 22.66 -12.84
C ALA A 794 19.73 22.29 -14.34
N PRO A 795 18.60 22.48 -15.05
CA PRO A 795 18.63 22.41 -16.50
C PRO A 795 19.66 23.43 -16.96
N VAL A 796 20.56 23.01 -17.85
CA VAL A 796 21.45 23.92 -18.58
C VAL A 796 20.56 25.05 -19.09
N GLN A 797 20.88 26.31 -18.76
CA GLN A 797 20.02 27.42 -19.13
C GLN A 797 19.75 27.37 -20.65
N PRO A 798 18.50 27.52 -21.12
CA PRO A 798 18.11 27.21 -22.51
C PRO A 798 18.75 28.10 -23.59
N GLN A 799 19.69 28.97 -23.24
CA GLN A 799 20.27 29.92 -24.19
C GLN A 799 21.38 29.33 -25.05
N GLU A 800 21.94 28.17 -24.71
CA GLU A 800 22.97 27.50 -25.54
C GLU A 800 22.51 26.15 -26.15
N GLU A 801 21.57 25.42 -25.52
CA GLU A 801 21.11 24.11 -26.03
C GLU A 801 20.17 24.19 -27.23
N HIS A 802 19.34 25.23 -27.37
CA HIS A 802 18.43 25.31 -28.51
C HIS A 802 19.14 25.48 -29.86
N ALA A 803 20.33 26.07 -29.88
CA ALA A 803 21.14 26.15 -31.10
C ALA A 803 21.77 24.80 -31.45
N ASP A 804 22.17 24.02 -30.45
CA ASP A 804 22.87 22.76 -30.65
C ASP A 804 21.90 21.60 -30.93
N GLU A 805 20.72 21.58 -30.32
CA GLU A 805 19.68 20.58 -30.56
C GLU A 805 19.00 20.75 -31.93
N THR A 806 18.80 22.00 -32.38
CA THR A 806 18.34 22.27 -33.75
C THR A 806 19.42 21.92 -34.77
N ALA A 807 20.70 22.19 -34.50
CA ALA A 807 21.81 21.75 -35.34
C ALA A 807 21.94 20.21 -35.38
N ARG A 808 21.72 19.52 -34.27
CA ARG A 808 21.71 18.05 -34.18
C ARG A 808 20.57 17.45 -34.99
N ARG A 809 19.34 17.95 -34.83
CA ARG A 809 18.17 17.50 -35.60
C ARG A 809 18.32 17.81 -37.09
N GLU A 810 18.94 18.93 -37.46
CA GLU A 810 19.28 19.21 -38.86
C GLU A 810 20.39 18.30 -39.40
N ALA A 811 21.39 17.93 -38.58
CA ALA A 811 22.46 17.02 -38.97
C ALA A 811 21.93 15.59 -39.16
N GLU A 812 21.11 15.10 -38.23
CA GLU A 812 20.41 13.81 -38.31
C GLU A 812 19.50 13.75 -39.53
N ARG A 813 18.76 14.83 -39.81
CA ARG A 813 17.94 14.91 -41.01
C ARG A 813 18.78 14.88 -42.29
N ARG A 814 19.90 15.61 -42.35
CA ARG A 814 20.81 15.58 -43.52
C ARG A 814 21.47 14.21 -43.70
N GLU A 815 21.75 13.51 -42.61
CA GLU A 815 22.32 12.17 -42.64
C GLU A 815 21.28 11.12 -43.07
N ALA A 816 20.04 11.22 -42.61
CA ALA A 816 18.93 10.40 -43.09
C ALA A 816 18.65 10.64 -44.57
N GLU A 817 18.63 11.90 -45.03
CA GLU A 817 18.49 12.24 -46.45
C GLU A 817 19.66 11.69 -47.29
N ARG A 818 20.89 11.66 -46.75
CA ARG A 818 22.07 11.07 -47.42
C ARG A 818 21.95 9.55 -47.53
N LEU A 819 21.58 8.87 -46.45
CA LEU A 819 21.39 7.41 -46.42
C LEU A 819 20.25 6.97 -47.33
N GLU A 820 19.16 7.74 -47.39
CA GLU A 820 18.05 7.47 -48.30
C GLU A 820 18.45 7.69 -49.77
N ALA A 821 19.25 8.72 -50.07
CA ALA A 821 19.81 8.94 -51.40
C ALA A 821 20.77 7.81 -51.83
N GLU A 822 21.63 7.34 -50.92
CA GLU A 822 22.52 6.19 -51.16
C GLU A 822 21.73 4.90 -51.40
N ARG A 823 20.64 4.67 -50.64
CA ARG A 823 19.76 3.52 -50.84
C ARG A 823 19.08 3.56 -52.21
N LEU A 824 18.55 4.71 -52.62
CA LEU A 824 17.93 4.90 -53.94
C LEU A 824 18.93 4.74 -55.08
N GLU A 825 20.18 5.19 -54.90
CA GLU A 825 21.23 5.01 -55.90
C GLU A 825 21.68 3.54 -56.00
N ALA A 826 21.78 2.83 -54.88
CA ALA A 826 22.05 1.40 -54.85
C ALA A 826 20.94 0.59 -55.55
N GLU A 827 19.67 0.94 -55.30
CA GLU A 827 18.52 0.30 -55.95
C GLU A 827 18.50 0.58 -57.47
N ARG A 828 18.86 1.80 -57.90
CA ARG A 828 19.00 2.14 -59.32
C ARG A 828 20.11 1.33 -59.99
N LEU A 829 21.27 1.21 -59.34
CA LEU A 829 22.40 0.43 -59.87
C LEU A 829 22.06 -1.06 -59.94
N GLU A 830 21.31 -1.59 -58.96
CA GLU A 830 20.86 -2.97 -59.00
C GLU A 830 19.82 -3.21 -60.11
N ALA A 831 18.90 -2.26 -60.32
CA ALA A 831 17.95 -2.32 -61.44
C ALA A 831 18.66 -2.25 -62.80
N GLU A 832 19.65 -1.37 -62.96
CA GLU A 832 20.48 -1.30 -64.18
C GLU A 832 21.28 -2.60 -64.40
N ARG A 833 21.81 -3.21 -63.34
CA ARG A 833 22.49 -4.51 -63.41
C ARG A 833 21.55 -5.62 -63.88
N LEU A 834 20.35 -5.69 -63.30
CA LEU A 834 19.33 -6.67 -63.68
C LEU A 834 18.85 -6.47 -65.12
N GLU A 835 18.73 -5.22 -65.59
CA GLU A 835 18.38 -4.93 -66.98
C GLU A 835 19.51 -5.27 -67.96
N ALA A 836 20.77 -5.02 -67.57
CA ALA A 836 21.93 -5.43 -68.34
C ALA A 836 22.05 -6.97 -68.43
N GLU A 837 21.84 -7.70 -67.34
CA GLU A 837 21.77 -9.16 -67.35
C GLU A 837 20.63 -9.68 -68.22
N ARG A 838 19.45 -9.03 -68.19
CA ARG A 838 18.32 -9.38 -69.06
C ARG A 838 18.66 -9.19 -70.55
N LEU A 839 19.31 -8.08 -70.90
CA LEU A 839 19.73 -7.79 -72.28
C LEU A 839 20.88 -8.70 -72.77
N GLU A 840 21.75 -9.14 -71.88
CA GLU A 840 22.80 -10.11 -72.19
C GLU A 840 22.23 -11.53 -72.37
N ALA A 841 21.24 -11.91 -71.56
CA ALA A 841 20.49 -13.15 -71.72
C ALA A 841 19.64 -13.19 -73.00
N GLU A 842 19.19 -12.04 -73.52
CA GLU A 842 18.52 -11.94 -74.83
C GLU A 842 19.48 -11.96 -76.04
N ARG A 843 20.80 -11.80 -75.80
CA ARG A 843 21.83 -11.83 -76.86
C ARG A 843 22.51 -13.19 -77.04
N LEU A 844 22.38 -14.10 -76.07
CA LEU A 844 22.78 -15.51 -76.14
C LEU A 844 21.65 -16.36 -76.74
#